data_AF-A0A3P2AFR1-F1
#
_entry.id   AF-A0A3P2AFR1-F1
#
_cell.length_a   1.000
_cell.length_b   1.000
_cell.length_c   1.000
_cell.angle_alpha   90.00
_cell.angle_beta   90.00
_cell.angle_gamma   90.00
#
_symmetry.space_group_name_H-M   'P 1'
#
loop_
_entity.id
_entity.type
_entity.pdbx_description
1 polymer ?
#
loop_
_entity_poly.entity_id
_entity_poly.type
_entity_poly.pdbx_seq_one_letter_code
_entity_poly.pdbx_strand_id
1 'polypeptide(L)'
;MIDSFTEMEEKMKKYKRKLAALLACSLLWSNSVQGLSDIEGHWAQQTILSLQSQGYISGYQNGTFLPDKEISRAEFIATLNKMMGFREKADILFSDVKPEDWFWNEVAIAVSAGYVKGYEDGTFRPEEKISRLEAAVFLARAMKLPLTQNPSKRASELKDLDLLPNWAKAEVIAVVSAGVMKGYENNTFQGMRQISRAEAVVSMERSQLAYQEQSKELASKQGEDKKPIAQQPEKAKPKASIPSMPSAPSVNGPSAPSTPSAPSAPSKPEMPSEPKEMEKPAPSQPETPPAVPTPPKVEENKPKENTPEEKKPEENKPKENTPEENKPKENTPEENKPKENTPGENKPKEDKPEGKNPEENKPKPPKKPKPHKPSNPAAINLQEILNRGVNQNLTTYEKEGQTRRILWVKGINPPKMGENGDFREEKIGEFIDYKADYVAGNHWFDVNKTIDGGNTEIDRYLCYGAVSSNMLHWWLDQNAEYVSRFIEQQTNKGKFPENLAPLRDIRKFVNSFKSQQESLIFDYYRVDYGGRKNGFYADLLLDLFINGFAPSEKGATNNDRELTKPDSRGGFFYEVFGSEILTDRRYSPDYNNFGKVIANILAKGEIIGLEHQTAAKYTSHIVTLWGAEYDEQGLITGIYISDSDDQNEGRNVGMKRYNVRNVNGKPKISSNVVNKNAGSELYYLHVLSLAKDRWEEYFQAQTTAEEVSLPENQDMEGKELIEKSELPENSESAKSDSEAAKMEAPDQDISEEAKAAVPTSPTQEIGEETIEVIEAADPSISEDSVPISEKDTEKTEQLAQEITAQTE
;
A
#
# COMPACT_ATOMS: atom_id res chain seq x y z
N MET A 1 -70.95 9.71 33.42
CA MET A 1 -69.80 10.62 33.21
C MET A 1 -68.87 10.61 34.42
N ILE A 2 -69.38 10.67 35.66
CA ILE A 2 -68.57 10.45 36.87
C ILE A 2 -68.03 9.00 36.90
N ASP A 3 -68.87 8.00 36.62
CA ASP A 3 -68.52 6.58 36.70
C ASP A 3 -67.42 6.16 35.70
N SER A 4 -67.43 6.76 34.51
CA SER A 4 -66.37 6.59 33.50
C SER A 4 -65.03 7.19 33.94
N PHE A 5 -65.03 8.12 34.89
CA PHE A 5 -63.82 8.73 35.43
C PHE A 5 -63.22 7.87 36.56
N THR A 6 -64.06 7.34 37.45
CA THR A 6 -63.63 6.37 38.48
C THR A 6 -63.14 5.06 37.86
N GLU A 7 -63.75 4.57 36.78
CA GLU A 7 -63.27 3.37 36.09
C GLU A 7 -61.90 3.59 35.40
N MET A 8 -61.63 4.80 34.88
CA MET A 8 -60.31 5.18 34.38
C MET A 8 -59.28 5.33 35.50
N GLU A 9 -59.65 5.88 36.66
CA GLU A 9 -58.76 5.94 37.82
C GLU A 9 -58.38 4.55 38.35
N GLU A 10 -59.34 3.61 38.43
CA GLU A 10 -59.08 2.21 38.77
C GLU A 10 -58.09 1.58 37.79
N LYS A 11 -58.33 1.72 36.49
CA LYS A 11 -57.44 1.21 35.43
C LYS A 11 -56.04 1.83 35.52
N MET A 12 -55.92 3.14 35.77
CA MET A 12 -54.64 3.82 35.99
C MET A 12 -53.95 3.40 37.29
N LYS A 13 -54.67 3.22 38.41
CA LYS A 13 -54.10 2.69 39.67
C LYS A 13 -53.60 1.26 39.50
N LYS A 14 -54.31 0.43 38.72
CA LYS A 14 -53.91 -0.95 38.37
C LYS A 14 -52.69 -0.97 37.45
N TYR A 15 -52.60 -0.06 36.47
CA TYR A 15 -51.41 0.11 35.63
C TYR A 15 -50.20 0.61 36.42
N LYS A 16 -50.36 1.65 37.25
CA LYS A 16 -49.27 2.17 38.10
C LYS A 16 -48.78 1.12 39.11
N ARG A 17 -49.66 0.28 39.66
CA ARG A 17 -49.27 -0.87 40.50
C ARG A 17 -48.51 -1.95 39.71
N LYS A 18 -48.90 -2.28 38.48
CA LYS A 18 -48.12 -3.18 37.61
C LYS A 18 -46.75 -2.60 37.24
N LEU A 19 -46.68 -1.32 36.92
CA LEU A 19 -45.44 -0.63 36.57
C LEU A 19 -44.49 -0.53 37.78
N ALA A 20 -45.03 -0.25 38.97
CA ALA A 20 -44.27 -0.27 40.23
C ALA A 20 -43.80 -1.69 40.61
N ALA A 21 -44.59 -2.73 40.34
CA ALA A 21 -44.18 -4.12 40.55
C ALA A 21 -43.06 -4.54 39.57
N LEU A 22 -43.15 -4.14 38.29
CA LEU A 22 -42.07 -4.33 37.32
C LEU A 22 -40.79 -3.60 37.74
N LEU A 23 -40.91 -2.33 38.16
CA LEU A 23 -39.77 -1.55 38.68
C LEU A 23 -39.16 -2.16 39.95
N ALA A 24 -39.97 -2.66 40.87
CA ALA A 24 -39.51 -3.36 42.07
C ALA A 24 -38.80 -4.67 41.75
N CYS A 25 -39.29 -5.45 40.77
CA CYS A 25 -38.59 -6.64 40.28
C CYS A 25 -37.27 -6.31 39.58
N SER A 26 -37.17 -5.18 38.86
CA SER A 26 -35.89 -4.72 38.28
C SER A 26 -34.92 -4.09 39.30
N LEU A 27 -35.35 -3.86 40.54
CA LEU A 27 -34.53 -3.27 41.62
C LEU A 27 -34.07 -4.30 42.67
N LEU A 28 -34.27 -5.61 42.42
CA LEU A 28 -33.69 -6.70 43.20
C LEU A 28 -32.62 -7.51 42.44
N TRP A 29 -32.13 -6.99 41.32
CA TRP A 29 -30.78 -7.28 40.86
C TRP A 29 -29.82 -6.27 41.48
N SER A 30 -29.48 -6.52 42.74
CA SER A 30 -28.20 -6.04 43.28
C SER A 30 -27.11 -6.61 42.39
N ASN A 31 -26.50 -5.77 41.54
CA ASN A 31 -25.27 -6.12 40.86
C ASN A 31 -24.18 -6.28 41.92
N SER A 32 -24.09 -7.48 42.50
CA SER A 32 -22.92 -7.92 43.24
C SER A 32 -21.73 -7.78 42.29
N VAL A 33 -20.83 -6.85 42.59
CA VAL A 33 -19.56 -6.73 41.87
C VAL A 33 -18.79 -8.03 42.13
N GLN A 34 -18.91 -8.97 41.19
CA GLN A 34 -18.13 -10.20 41.22
C GLN A 34 -16.67 -9.78 41.12
N GLY A 35 -15.92 -10.04 42.19
CA GLY A 35 -14.49 -9.80 42.24
C GLY A 35 -13.81 -10.61 41.13
N LEU A 36 -13.07 -9.92 40.27
CA LEU A 36 -12.42 -10.52 39.12
C LEU A 36 -11.22 -11.32 39.60
N SER A 37 -11.27 -12.66 39.48
CA SER A 37 -10.34 -13.56 40.16
C SER A 37 -8.96 -13.71 39.51
N ASP A 38 -8.74 -13.04 38.38
CA ASP A 38 -7.59 -13.19 37.48
C ASP A 38 -6.87 -11.87 37.18
N ILE A 39 -7.15 -10.82 37.95
CA ILE A 39 -6.51 -9.50 37.81
C ILE A 39 -5.67 -9.11 39.04
N GLU A 40 -5.58 -9.95 40.07
CA GLU A 40 -4.78 -9.65 41.26
C GLU A 40 -3.28 -9.62 40.92
N GLY A 41 -2.62 -8.49 41.20
CA GLY A 41 -1.22 -8.27 40.84
C GLY A 41 -0.99 -7.93 39.36
N HIS A 42 -2.04 -7.93 38.52
CA HIS A 42 -1.93 -7.55 37.11
C HIS A 42 -1.74 -6.03 36.97
N TRP A 43 -0.88 -5.57 36.07
CA TRP A 43 -0.51 -4.16 35.93
C TRP A 43 -1.71 -3.22 35.61
N ALA A 44 -2.76 -3.75 34.99
CA ALA A 44 -4.00 -3.03 34.69
C ALA A 44 -5.12 -3.16 35.76
N GLN A 45 -4.86 -3.81 36.90
CA GLN A 45 -5.87 -4.15 37.93
C GLN A 45 -6.71 -2.94 38.35
N GLN A 46 -6.07 -1.79 38.60
CA GLN A 46 -6.76 -0.57 39.07
C GLN A 46 -7.71 -0.01 38.01
N THR A 47 -7.29 0.10 36.74
CA THR A 47 -8.14 0.51 35.62
C THR A 47 -9.30 -0.46 35.40
N ILE A 48 -9.06 -1.77 35.51
CA ILE A 48 -10.11 -2.77 35.31
C ILE A 48 -11.18 -2.64 36.41
N LEU A 49 -10.79 -2.50 37.68
CA LEU A 49 -11.72 -2.26 38.79
C LEU A 49 -12.42 -0.91 38.69
N SER A 50 -11.71 0.16 38.29
CA SER A 50 -12.24 1.49 37.99
C SER A 50 -13.40 1.40 36.98
N LEU A 51 -13.13 0.86 35.79
CA LEU A 51 -14.11 0.79 34.70
C LEU A 51 -15.22 -0.24 34.95
N GLN A 52 -14.97 -1.30 35.75
CA GLN A 52 -16.01 -2.22 36.22
C GLN A 52 -16.95 -1.53 37.22
N SER A 53 -16.42 -0.75 38.18
CA SER A 53 -17.23 -0.04 39.17
C SER A 53 -18.08 1.08 38.55
N GLN A 54 -17.56 1.73 37.50
CA GLN A 54 -18.31 2.68 36.67
C GLN A 54 -19.30 1.99 35.70
N GLY A 55 -19.31 0.66 35.65
CA GLY A 55 -20.23 -0.13 34.83
C GLY A 55 -19.92 -0.14 33.33
N TYR A 56 -18.76 0.37 32.90
CA TYR A 56 -18.35 0.37 31.49
C TYR A 56 -18.00 -1.04 31.00
N ILE A 57 -17.19 -1.78 31.76
CA ILE A 57 -16.78 -3.15 31.44
C ILE A 57 -17.37 -4.18 32.40
N SER A 58 -17.37 -5.45 31.99
CA SER A 58 -17.76 -6.60 32.81
C SER A 58 -16.78 -7.76 32.61
N GLY A 59 -16.68 -8.62 33.63
CA GLY A 59 -16.07 -9.94 33.49
C GLY A 59 -16.94 -10.91 32.70
N TYR A 60 -16.39 -12.09 32.45
CA TYR A 60 -17.10 -13.27 31.97
C TYR A 60 -17.86 -13.95 33.13
N GLN A 61 -18.86 -14.79 32.82
CA GLN A 61 -19.79 -15.39 33.80
C GLN A 61 -19.12 -16.27 34.88
N ASN A 62 -17.90 -16.72 34.64
CA ASN A 62 -17.06 -17.48 35.58
C ASN A 62 -16.28 -16.59 36.57
N GLY A 63 -16.41 -15.27 36.51
CA GLY A 63 -15.71 -14.34 37.40
C GLY A 63 -14.32 -13.89 36.95
N THR A 64 -13.92 -14.14 35.70
CA THR A 64 -12.62 -13.70 35.15
C THR A 64 -12.77 -12.54 34.16
N PHE A 65 -11.78 -11.67 34.04
CA PHE A 65 -11.73 -10.61 33.01
C PHE A 65 -10.95 -11.00 31.75
N LEU A 66 -9.98 -11.91 31.90
CA LEU A 66 -8.97 -12.35 30.95
C LEU A 66 -8.15 -11.16 30.41
N PRO A 67 -7.33 -10.50 31.26
CA PRO A 67 -6.66 -9.24 30.92
C PRO A 67 -5.71 -9.35 29.72
N ASP A 68 -4.90 -10.40 29.65
CA ASP A 68 -3.91 -10.60 28.58
C ASP A 68 -4.49 -11.24 27.30
N LYS A 69 -5.77 -11.63 27.30
CA LYS A 69 -6.44 -12.18 26.12
C LYS A 69 -6.68 -11.08 25.08
N GLU A 70 -6.44 -11.39 23.82
CA GLU A 70 -6.70 -10.51 22.68
C GLU A 70 -8.21 -10.17 22.57
N ILE A 71 -8.52 -8.88 22.39
CA ILE A 71 -9.90 -8.37 22.25
C ILE A 71 -10.36 -8.41 20.79
N SER A 72 -11.62 -8.77 20.53
CA SER A 72 -12.17 -8.65 19.17
C SER A 72 -12.51 -7.21 18.80
N ARG A 73 -12.62 -6.93 17.51
CA ARG A 73 -13.04 -5.62 16.98
C ARG A 73 -14.44 -5.23 17.51
N ALA A 74 -15.36 -6.18 17.61
CA ALA A 74 -16.67 -6.00 18.22
C ALA A 74 -16.60 -5.69 19.73
N GLU A 75 -15.85 -6.47 20.52
CA GLU A 75 -15.62 -6.22 21.96
C GLU A 75 -15.02 -4.82 22.20
N PHE A 76 -14.11 -4.38 21.32
CA PHE A 76 -13.46 -3.07 21.40
C PHE A 76 -14.44 -1.92 21.13
N ILE A 77 -15.18 -1.94 20.01
CA ILE A 77 -16.10 -0.84 19.67
C ILE A 77 -17.29 -0.74 20.64
N ALA A 78 -17.80 -1.88 21.14
CA ALA A 78 -18.86 -1.91 22.14
C ALA A 78 -18.43 -1.22 23.45
N THR A 79 -17.19 -1.47 23.87
CA THR A 79 -16.60 -0.81 25.04
C THR A 79 -16.41 0.69 24.79
N LEU A 80 -15.87 1.06 23.62
CA LEU A 80 -15.58 2.46 23.25
C LEU A 80 -16.86 3.29 23.11
N ASN A 81 -17.90 2.79 22.43
CA ASN A 81 -19.22 3.43 22.33
C ASN A 81 -19.80 3.72 23.73
N LYS A 82 -19.71 2.73 24.62
CA LYS A 82 -20.26 2.82 25.97
C LYS A 82 -19.55 3.88 26.81
N MET A 83 -18.22 3.92 26.78
CA MET A 83 -17.36 4.90 27.47
C MET A 83 -17.45 6.32 26.89
N MET A 84 -17.44 6.47 25.56
CA MET A 84 -17.52 7.78 24.88
C MET A 84 -18.95 8.36 24.82
N GLY A 85 -19.96 7.59 25.24
CA GLY A 85 -21.34 8.06 25.28
C GLY A 85 -22.08 8.05 23.92
N PHE A 86 -21.53 7.42 22.88
CA PHE A 86 -22.17 7.36 21.55
C PHE A 86 -23.43 6.47 21.58
N ARG A 87 -24.56 6.97 21.05
CA ARG A 87 -25.87 6.24 21.06
C ARG A 87 -26.65 6.34 19.75
N GLU A 88 -26.31 7.28 18.87
CA GLU A 88 -26.91 7.44 17.55
C GLU A 88 -26.48 6.30 16.63
N LYS A 89 -27.30 5.94 15.62
CA LYS A 89 -27.06 4.82 14.72
C LYS A 89 -27.18 5.28 13.28
N ALA A 90 -26.25 4.83 12.43
CA ALA A 90 -26.36 4.90 10.99
C ALA A 90 -26.90 3.58 10.42
N ASP A 91 -27.50 3.63 9.23
CA ASP A 91 -27.72 2.42 8.44
C ASP A 91 -26.37 1.83 8.02
N ILE A 92 -26.19 0.52 8.21
CA ILE A 92 -24.94 -0.20 7.91
C ILE A 92 -25.18 -1.32 6.91
N LEU A 93 -24.24 -1.50 5.99
CA LEU A 93 -24.30 -2.47 4.88
C LEU A 93 -23.03 -3.32 4.83
N PHE A 94 -22.62 -3.87 5.98
CA PHE A 94 -21.52 -4.84 6.02
C PHE A 94 -22.07 -6.26 5.82
N SER A 95 -21.44 -7.02 4.92
CA SER A 95 -21.87 -8.36 4.51
C SER A 95 -21.76 -9.43 5.62
N ASP A 96 -20.98 -9.13 6.67
CA ASP A 96 -20.67 -9.97 7.82
C ASP A 96 -21.28 -9.46 9.14
N VAL A 97 -22.17 -8.46 9.10
CA VAL A 97 -22.85 -7.90 10.29
C VAL A 97 -24.36 -7.86 10.06
N LYS A 98 -25.09 -8.81 10.65
CA LYS A 98 -26.53 -9.02 10.44
C LYS A 98 -27.36 -8.41 11.59
N PRO A 99 -28.62 -8.01 11.37
CA PRO A 99 -29.47 -7.41 12.40
C PRO A 99 -29.63 -8.25 13.70
N GLU A 100 -29.45 -9.56 13.60
CA GLU A 100 -29.54 -10.51 14.72
C GLU A 100 -28.24 -10.62 15.53
N ASP A 101 -27.10 -10.14 15.01
CA ASP A 101 -25.80 -10.25 15.67
C ASP A 101 -25.70 -9.27 16.86
N TRP A 102 -25.12 -9.73 17.97
CA TRP A 102 -25.05 -8.95 19.22
C TRP A 102 -24.34 -7.60 19.05
N PHE A 103 -23.37 -7.52 18.13
CA PHE A 103 -22.58 -6.33 17.82
C PHE A 103 -23.22 -5.41 16.76
N TRP A 104 -24.31 -5.79 16.09
CA TRP A 104 -24.91 -5.00 14.99
C TRP A 104 -25.19 -3.55 15.40
N ASN A 105 -25.78 -3.38 16.59
CA ASN A 105 -26.08 -2.07 17.17
C ASN A 105 -24.80 -1.26 17.43
N GLU A 106 -23.73 -1.91 17.87
CA GLU A 106 -22.46 -1.26 18.21
C GLU A 106 -21.69 -0.82 16.96
N VAL A 107 -21.72 -1.65 15.91
CA VAL A 107 -21.19 -1.29 14.58
C VAL A 107 -21.97 -0.10 13.99
N ALA A 108 -23.30 -0.10 14.09
CA ALA A 108 -24.14 1.00 13.64
C ALA A 108 -23.85 2.32 14.40
N ILE A 109 -23.56 2.25 15.70
CA ILE A 109 -23.12 3.40 16.50
C ILE A 109 -21.71 3.86 16.11
N ALA A 110 -20.77 2.93 15.91
CA ALA A 110 -19.39 3.25 15.59
C ALA A 110 -19.22 3.90 14.20
N VAL A 111 -20.07 3.52 13.24
CA VAL A 111 -20.21 4.20 11.94
C VAL A 111 -20.88 5.57 12.10
N SER A 112 -21.96 5.69 12.89
CA SER A 112 -22.62 6.97 13.16
C SER A 112 -21.70 8.01 13.81
N ALA A 113 -20.81 7.54 14.70
CA ALA A 113 -19.79 8.36 15.35
C ALA A 113 -18.56 8.64 14.45
N GLY A 114 -18.52 8.09 13.23
CA GLY A 114 -17.53 8.39 12.19
C GLY A 114 -16.14 7.77 12.39
N TYR A 115 -15.94 6.93 13.41
CA TYR A 115 -14.62 6.36 13.71
C TYR A 115 -14.40 4.96 13.11
N VAL A 116 -15.47 4.24 12.79
CA VAL A 116 -15.45 3.00 11.98
C VAL A 116 -15.92 3.28 10.55
N LYS A 117 -15.25 2.67 9.57
CA LYS A 117 -15.66 2.67 8.15
C LYS A 117 -15.84 1.25 7.55
N GLY A 118 -15.42 0.20 8.27
CA GLY A 118 -15.24 -1.14 7.70
C GLY A 118 -14.02 -1.25 6.78
N TYR A 119 -13.93 -2.36 6.05
CA TYR A 119 -12.93 -2.62 5.01
C TYR A 119 -13.54 -2.43 3.60
N GLU A 120 -12.69 -2.30 2.57
CA GLU A 120 -13.11 -1.98 1.20
C GLU A 120 -13.82 -3.15 0.46
N ASP A 121 -13.78 -4.35 1.04
CA ASP A 121 -14.55 -5.54 0.65
C ASP A 121 -16.03 -5.50 1.12
N GLY A 122 -16.41 -4.52 1.94
CA GLY A 122 -17.74 -4.44 2.55
C GLY A 122 -17.91 -5.32 3.78
N THR A 123 -16.85 -5.61 4.52
CA THR A 123 -16.88 -6.28 5.83
C THR A 123 -16.54 -5.33 6.98
N PHE A 124 -16.93 -5.68 8.20
CA PHE A 124 -16.41 -5.05 9.43
C PHE A 124 -15.41 -5.96 10.18
N ARG A 125 -15.51 -7.28 10.00
CA ARG A 125 -14.78 -8.37 10.66
C ARG A 125 -14.93 -8.33 12.19
N PRO A 126 -16.15 -8.46 12.73
CA PRO A 126 -16.46 -8.21 14.13
C PRO A 126 -15.70 -9.10 15.12
N GLU A 127 -15.54 -10.39 14.81
CA GLU A 127 -14.91 -11.37 15.70
C GLU A 127 -13.38 -11.49 15.50
N GLU A 128 -12.81 -10.84 14.48
CA GLU A 128 -11.35 -10.74 14.32
C GLU A 128 -10.73 -9.92 15.45
N LYS A 129 -9.47 -10.21 15.75
CA LYS A 129 -8.71 -9.49 16.77
C LYS A 129 -8.26 -8.14 16.21
N ILE A 130 -8.41 -7.10 17.04
CA ILE A 130 -8.08 -5.74 16.63
C ILE A 130 -6.59 -5.47 16.84
N SER A 131 -5.91 -5.09 15.76
CA SER A 131 -4.50 -4.72 15.82
C SER A 131 -4.34 -3.42 16.63
N ARG A 132 -3.16 -3.24 17.24
CA ARG A 132 -2.84 -2.01 17.97
C ARG A 132 -2.90 -0.76 17.07
N LEU A 133 -2.63 -0.93 15.78
CA LEU A 133 -2.77 0.08 14.73
C LEU A 133 -4.24 0.49 14.51
N GLU A 134 -5.14 -0.48 14.37
CA GLU A 134 -6.58 -0.21 14.22
C GLU A 134 -7.19 0.36 15.51
N ALA A 135 -6.73 -0.11 16.67
CA ALA A 135 -7.10 0.46 17.97
C ALA A 135 -6.69 1.95 18.05
N ALA A 136 -5.47 2.31 17.63
CA ALA A 136 -5.03 3.70 17.55
C ALA A 136 -5.92 4.53 16.61
N VAL A 137 -6.24 3.99 15.44
CA VAL A 137 -7.09 4.66 14.44
C VAL A 137 -8.51 4.87 14.94
N PHE A 138 -9.11 3.88 15.61
CA PHE A 138 -10.44 4.01 16.21
C PHE A 138 -10.45 5.04 17.34
N LEU A 139 -9.45 5.02 18.24
CA LEU A 139 -9.34 5.97 19.34
C LEU A 139 -9.10 7.41 18.84
N ALA A 140 -8.16 7.61 17.92
CA ALA A 140 -7.87 8.93 17.34
C ALA A 140 -9.12 9.57 16.70
N ARG A 141 -9.87 8.79 15.92
CA ARG A 141 -11.08 9.26 15.22
C ARG A 141 -12.27 9.43 16.17
N ALA A 142 -12.46 8.55 17.15
CA ALA A 142 -13.51 8.68 18.17
C ALA A 142 -13.30 9.92 19.07
N MET A 143 -12.05 10.22 19.43
CA MET A 143 -11.67 11.42 20.17
C MET A 143 -11.61 12.68 19.30
N LYS A 144 -11.60 12.55 17.96
CA LYS A 144 -11.34 13.62 16.98
C LYS A 144 -10.01 14.36 17.25
N LEU A 145 -8.95 13.59 17.55
CA LEU A 145 -7.61 14.15 17.76
C LEU A 145 -7.10 14.86 16.50
N PRO A 146 -6.31 15.95 16.64
CA PRO A 146 -5.66 16.60 15.51
C PRO A 146 -4.63 15.65 14.88
N LEU A 147 -4.82 15.34 13.60
CA LEU A 147 -3.91 14.47 12.84
C LEU A 147 -2.76 15.31 12.25
N THR A 148 -1.54 14.78 12.34
CA THR A 148 -0.31 15.41 11.84
C THR A 148 0.67 14.33 11.41
N GLN A 149 1.45 14.60 10.36
CA GLN A 149 2.59 13.76 9.97
C GLN A 149 3.88 14.13 10.72
N ASN A 150 3.94 15.34 11.31
CA ASN A 150 5.06 15.76 12.15
C ASN A 150 4.91 15.11 13.54
N PRO A 151 5.82 14.22 13.97
CA PRO A 151 5.73 13.58 15.28
C PRO A 151 6.02 14.56 16.42
N SER A 152 5.30 14.43 17.54
CA SER A 152 5.76 14.99 18.81
C SER A 152 6.98 14.21 19.32
N LYS A 153 7.72 14.77 20.29
CA LYS A 153 8.89 14.12 20.91
C LYS A 153 8.63 12.65 21.30
N ARG A 154 7.48 12.36 21.91
CA ARG A 154 7.07 11.00 22.33
C ARG A 154 6.80 10.05 21.16
N ALA A 155 6.40 10.58 20.01
CA ALA A 155 6.18 9.79 18.80
C ALA A 155 7.49 9.58 18.03
N SER A 156 8.36 10.59 17.94
CA SER A 156 9.69 10.48 17.30
C SER A 156 10.67 9.56 18.04
N GLU A 157 10.40 9.25 19.31
CA GLU A 157 11.14 8.25 20.08
C GLU A 157 10.85 6.80 19.65
N LEU A 158 9.82 6.55 18.82
CA LEU A 158 9.43 5.22 18.32
C LEU A 158 10.22 4.81 17.07
N LYS A 159 11.04 3.77 17.19
CA LYS A 159 11.96 3.27 16.15
C LYS A 159 11.26 2.67 14.92
N ASP A 160 10.03 2.20 15.09
CA ASP A 160 9.20 1.63 14.03
C ASP A 160 8.16 2.63 13.49
N LEU A 161 8.17 3.89 13.94
CA LEU A 161 7.20 4.91 13.49
C LEU A 161 7.14 4.99 11.98
N ASP A 162 8.31 5.00 11.33
CA ASP A 162 8.38 5.15 9.88
C ASP A 162 8.01 3.89 9.09
N LEU A 163 8.04 2.73 9.77
CA LEU A 163 7.54 1.46 9.25
C LEU A 163 6.01 1.31 9.38
N LEU A 164 5.33 2.25 10.05
CA LEU A 164 3.87 2.25 10.14
C LEU A 164 3.25 2.75 8.84
N PRO A 165 2.20 2.10 8.32
CA PRO A 165 1.63 2.45 7.03
C PRO A 165 0.93 3.81 7.08
N ASN A 166 1.06 4.57 5.98
CA ASN A 166 0.65 5.97 5.91
C ASN A 166 -0.85 6.23 6.20
N TRP A 167 -1.73 5.23 6.07
CA TRP A 167 -3.16 5.32 6.40
C TRP A 167 -3.46 5.37 7.91
N ALA A 168 -2.46 5.11 8.76
CA ALA A 168 -2.57 5.09 10.21
C ALA A 168 -1.40 5.80 10.94
N LYS A 169 -0.30 6.14 10.25
CA LYS A 169 0.86 6.86 10.83
C LYS A 169 0.42 8.14 11.57
N ALA A 170 -0.46 8.94 10.98
CA ALA A 170 -0.96 10.18 11.57
C ALA A 170 -1.84 9.93 12.82
N GLU A 171 -2.72 8.93 12.80
CA GLU A 171 -3.51 8.53 13.98
C GLU A 171 -2.63 7.98 15.12
N VAL A 172 -1.58 7.22 14.80
CA VAL A 172 -0.61 6.73 15.82
C VAL A 172 0.17 7.89 16.42
N ILE A 173 0.66 8.83 15.60
CA ILE A 173 1.28 10.07 16.08
C ILE A 173 0.31 10.80 17.02
N ALA A 174 -0.97 10.92 16.66
CA ALA A 174 -1.97 11.58 17.48
C ALA A 174 -2.18 10.92 18.85
N VAL A 175 -2.45 9.60 18.91
CA VAL A 175 -2.69 8.91 20.20
C VAL A 175 -1.44 8.79 21.08
N VAL A 176 -0.24 8.74 20.50
CA VAL A 176 1.02 8.73 21.27
C VAL A 176 1.35 10.13 21.79
N SER A 177 1.12 11.17 20.98
CA SER A 177 1.31 12.58 21.41
C SER A 177 0.36 12.93 22.56
N ALA A 178 -0.91 12.54 22.45
CA ALA A 178 -1.93 12.70 23.49
C ALA A 178 -1.74 11.75 24.70
N GLY A 179 -0.74 10.85 24.69
CA GLY A 179 -0.45 9.90 25.77
C GLY A 179 -1.49 8.79 25.96
N VAL A 180 -2.49 8.72 25.08
CA VAL A 180 -3.56 7.72 25.04
C VAL A 180 -2.98 6.33 24.86
N MET A 181 -2.07 6.19 23.89
CA MET A 181 -1.25 4.99 23.70
C MET A 181 0.23 5.31 23.93
N LYS A 182 1.04 4.27 24.10
CA LYS A 182 2.49 4.37 24.31
C LYS A 182 3.21 3.30 23.49
N GLY A 183 4.50 3.52 23.21
CA GLY A 183 5.39 2.44 22.79
C GLY A 183 5.65 1.43 23.90
N TYR A 184 6.26 0.30 23.54
CA TYR A 184 6.85 -0.67 24.46
C TYR A 184 8.27 -0.28 24.86
N GLU A 185 8.84 -0.96 25.85
CA GLU A 185 10.16 -0.68 26.47
C GLU A 185 11.34 -0.68 25.49
N ASN A 186 11.23 -1.37 24.36
CA ASN A 186 12.23 -1.37 23.29
C ASN A 186 12.15 -0.12 22.38
N ASN A 187 11.25 0.83 22.68
CA ASN A 187 10.85 1.97 21.87
C ASN A 187 10.26 1.57 20.49
N THR A 188 9.29 0.67 20.48
CA THR A 188 8.46 0.38 19.28
C THR A 188 6.97 0.50 19.58
N PHE A 189 6.16 0.82 18.58
CA PHE A 189 4.72 0.83 18.66
C PHE A 189 4.12 -0.56 18.42
N GLN A 190 4.71 -1.37 17.53
CA GLN A 190 4.25 -2.72 17.12
C GLN A 190 2.81 -2.70 16.61
N GLY A 191 2.51 -1.85 15.62
CA GLY A 191 1.14 -1.62 15.14
C GLY A 191 0.38 -2.90 14.75
N MET A 192 1.05 -3.87 14.12
CA MET A 192 0.42 -5.13 13.68
C MET A 192 0.19 -6.15 14.81
N ARG A 193 0.70 -5.91 16.03
CA ARG A 193 0.43 -6.79 17.19
C ARG A 193 -1.02 -6.62 17.62
N GLN A 194 -1.70 -7.73 17.91
CA GLN A 194 -3.04 -7.71 18.49
C GLN A 194 -3.03 -7.11 19.90
N ILE A 195 -4.05 -6.32 20.25
CA ILE A 195 -4.11 -5.64 21.55
C ILE A 195 -4.82 -6.51 22.60
N SER A 196 -4.28 -6.60 23.82
CA SER A 196 -4.97 -7.32 24.90
C SER A 196 -6.17 -6.53 25.44
N ARG A 197 -7.10 -7.23 26.12
CA ARG A 197 -8.25 -6.60 26.80
C ARG A 197 -7.79 -5.56 27.83
N ALA A 198 -6.70 -5.81 28.55
CA ALA A 198 -6.09 -4.85 29.47
C ALA A 198 -5.52 -3.61 28.76
N GLU A 199 -4.75 -3.80 27.68
CA GLU A 199 -4.18 -2.70 26.90
C GLU A 199 -5.26 -1.83 26.23
N ALA A 200 -6.34 -2.43 25.76
CA ALA A 200 -7.48 -1.73 25.19
C ALA A 200 -8.18 -0.84 26.23
N VAL A 201 -8.58 -1.39 27.39
CA VAL A 201 -9.31 -0.61 28.40
C VAL A 201 -8.45 0.49 29.04
N VAL A 202 -7.14 0.26 29.19
CA VAL A 202 -6.20 1.29 29.67
C VAL A 202 -6.00 2.41 28.65
N SER A 203 -6.01 2.09 27.35
CA SER A 203 -5.98 3.12 26.31
C SER A 203 -7.29 3.93 26.29
N MET A 204 -8.44 3.29 26.51
CA MET A 204 -9.75 3.97 26.61
C MET A 204 -9.89 4.84 27.87
N GLU A 205 -9.37 4.41 29.03
CA GLU A 205 -9.34 5.25 30.24
C GLU A 205 -8.48 6.51 30.01
N ARG A 206 -7.31 6.36 29.38
CA ARG A 206 -6.45 7.49 29.00
C ARG A 206 -7.12 8.40 27.96
N SER A 207 -7.88 7.87 27.00
CA SER A 207 -8.72 8.67 26.10
C SER A 207 -9.69 9.57 26.88
N GLN A 208 -10.38 9.00 27.87
CA GLN A 208 -11.35 9.74 28.67
C GLN A 208 -10.68 10.83 29.53
N LEU A 209 -9.49 10.55 30.09
CA LEU A 209 -8.70 11.52 30.85
C LEU A 209 -8.17 12.66 29.96
N ALA A 210 -7.54 12.35 28.83
CA ALA A 210 -7.01 13.36 27.89
C ALA A 210 -8.12 14.29 27.36
N TYR A 211 -9.31 13.75 27.08
CA TYR A 211 -10.48 14.54 26.69
C TYR A 211 -10.98 15.47 27.83
N GLN A 212 -10.93 15.00 29.09
CA GLN A 212 -11.22 15.84 30.25
C GLN A 212 -10.18 16.92 30.50
N GLU A 213 -8.90 16.69 30.19
CA GLU A 213 -7.85 17.69 30.32
C GLU A 213 -7.96 18.75 29.22
N GLN A 214 -8.13 18.34 27.96
CA GLN A 214 -8.32 19.25 26.83
C GLN A 214 -9.57 20.15 27.01
N SER A 215 -10.68 19.60 27.53
CA SER A 215 -11.88 20.39 27.81
C SER A 215 -11.72 21.36 29.00
N LYS A 216 -10.88 21.04 30.00
CA LYS A 216 -10.51 21.99 31.08
C LYS A 216 -9.62 23.11 30.55
N GLU A 217 -8.66 22.80 29.66
CA GLU A 217 -7.76 23.80 29.05
C GLU A 217 -8.50 24.75 28.09
N LEU A 218 -9.49 24.23 27.35
CA LEU A 218 -10.39 25.06 26.55
C LEU A 218 -11.28 25.96 27.44
N ALA A 219 -11.75 25.44 28.57
CA ALA A 219 -12.55 26.21 29.52
C ALA A 219 -11.75 27.29 30.26
N SER A 220 -10.47 27.07 30.58
CA SER A 220 -9.61 28.10 31.17
C SER A 220 -9.26 29.20 30.17
N LYS A 221 -8.92 28.85 28.92
CA LYS A 221 -8.63 29.82 27.85
C LYS A 221 -9.84 30.69 27.47
N GLN A 222 -11.07 30.23 27.68
CA GLN A 222 -12.28 31.05 27.52
C GLN A 222 -12.63 31.91 28.75
N GLY A 223 -11.88 31.82 29.84
CA GLY A 223 -12.14 32.53 31.09
C GLY A 223 -11.62 33.97 31.16
N GLU A 224 -10.60 34.31 30.37
CA GLU A 224 -9.85 35.57 30.54
C GLU A 224 -10.44 36.75 29.75
N ASP A 225 -11.05 36.49 28.59
CA ASP A 225 -11.50 37.52 27.62
C ASP A 225 -12.84 38.24 27.94
N LYS A 226 -13.19 38.44 29.22
CA LYS A 226 -14.46 39.12 29.61
C LYS A 226 -14.35 40.16 30.71
N LYS A 227 -14.08 41.41 30.31
CA LYS A 227 -14.59 42.63 30.96
C LYS A 227 -15.50 43.43 30.00
N PRO A 228 -16.38 44.32 30.50
CA PRO A 228 -17.74 44.36 29.95
C PRO A 228 -18.07 45.59 29.08
N ILE A 229 -19.04 45.38 28.18
CA ILE A 229 -19.81 46.44 27.51
C ILE A 229 -21.24 46.47 28.11
N ALA A 230 -21.91 47.62 28.01
CA ALA A 230 -22.98 48.02 28.92
C ALA A 230 -24.39 47.42 28.66
N GLN A 231 -25.26 47.62 29.66
CA GLN A 231 -26.69 47.28 29.71
C GLN A 231 -27.53 48.21 28.79
N GLN A 232 -28.85 48.06 28.53
CA GLN A 232 -30.02 47.35 29.13
C GLN A 232 -31.13 47.32 28.02
N PRO A 233 -32.37 46.79 28.18
CA PRO A 233 -32.98 46.09 29.31
C PRO A 233 -33.78 44.79 29.02
N GLU A 234 -34.06 44.02 30.08
CA GLU A 234 -34.91 42.81 30.09
C GLU A 234 -36.43 43.10 30.23
N LYS A 235 -37.26 42.04 30.05
CA LYS A 235 -38.56 41.89 30.73
C LYS A 235 -38.78 40.51 31.39
N ALA A 236 -38.22 40.35 32.58
CA ALA A 236 -38.86 39.85 33.81
C ALA A 236 -39.41 38.38 33.94
N LYS A 237 -38.68 37.58 34.73
CA LYS A 237 -39.11 36.87 35.99
C LYS A 237 -40.15 35.71 35.93
N PRO A 238 -40.34 34.88 37.01
CA PRO A 238 -39.96 35.05 38.43
C PRO A 238 -39.07 33.95 39.09
N LYS A 239 -38.83 34.07 40.41
CA LYS A 239 -37.84 33.32 41.24
C LYS A 239 -38.46 32.45 42.35
N ALA A 240 -37.69 31.44 42.79
CA ALA A 240 -37.54 30.92 44.17
C ALA A 240 -36.20 30.13 44.25
N SER A 241 -35.51 29.85 45.37
CA SER A 241 -35.39 30.44 46.72
C SER A 241 -34.10 29.90 47.41
N ILE A 242 -33.73 30.37 48.61
CA ILE A 242 -32.55 29.93 49.40
C ILE A 242 -32.90 29.90 50.91
N PRO A 243 -32.13 29.23 51.81
CA PRO A 243 -31.15 29.97 52.64
C PRO A 243 -29.84 29.18 53.01
N SER A 244 -28.98 29.75 53.86
CA SER A 244 -27.54 29.39 54.04
C SER A 244 -27.13 28.95 55.48
N MET A 245 -25.82 28.71 55.69
CA MET A 245 -25.10 28.24 56.90
C MET A 245 -25.31 29.07 58.21
N PRO A 246 -24.85 28.56 59.38
CA PRO A 246 -23.58 29.11 59.94
C PRO A 246 -22.64 28.16 60.74
N SER A 247 -21.33 28.45 60.65
CA SER A 247 -20.21 28.46 61.63
C SER A 247 -20.00 27.43 62.78
N ALA A 248 -18.71 27.24 63.13
CA ALA A 248 -18.17 26.41 64.24
C ALA A 248 -17.83 27.21 65.53
N PRO A 249 -17.31 26.55 66.59
CA PRO A 249 -16.04 27.03 67.23
C PRO A 249 -15.04 25.94 67.72
N SER A 250 -13.87 26.38 68.21
CA SER A 250 -12.69 25.58 68.71
C SER A 250 -12.73 25.38 70.26
N VAL A 251 -11.78 24.82 71.05
CA VAL A 251 -10.28 24.62 71.05
C VAL A 251 -9.94 23.32 71.86
N ASN A 252 -8.71 22.81 72.12
CA ASN A 252 -7.30 23.28 72.14
C ASN A 252 -6.34 22.08 71.77
N GLY A 253 -4.99 21.99 71.92
CA GLY A 253 -3.92 22.72 72.67
C GLY A 253 -3.48 21.97 73.95
N PRO A 254 -2.17 21.82 74.34
CA PRO A 254 -0.93 22.48 73.89
C PRO A 254 0.00 21.58 73.00
N SER A 255 1.02 22.02 72.23
CA SER A 255 2.03 23.12 72.25
C SER A 255 3.32 22.78 73.04
N ALA A 256 4.49 22.52 72.41
CA ALA A 256 5.47 23.42 71.73
C ALA A 256 6.63 23.88 72.68
N PRO A 257 7.81 24.42 72.25
CA PRO A 257 8.22 24.95 70.93
C PRO A 257 9.62 24.47 70.40
N SER A 258 10.40 25.34 69.72
CA SER A 258 11.29 25.02 68.57
C SER A 258 12.73 25.61 68.60
N THR A 259 13.49 25.41 67.48
CA THR A 259 14.62 26.25 66.94
C THR A 259 15.98 26.17 67.69
N PRO A 260 17.16 26.64 67.14
CA PRO A 260 17.41 27.60 66.03
C PRO A 260 18.52 27.20 64.99
N SER A 261 19.10 28.20 64.29
CA SER A 261 19.92 28.10 63.05
C SER A 261 21.39 28.58 63.17
N ALA A 262 22.31 27.95 62.41
CA ALA A 262 23.66 28.44 61.99
C ALA A 262 24.61 28.93 63.13
N PRO A 263 25.74 29.66 62.90
CA PRO A 263 26.73 29.71 61.79
C PRO A 263 28.20 29.47 62.30
N SER A 264 29.24 29.54 61.43
CA SER A 264 30.57 30.23 61.66
C SER A 264 31.75 29.77 60.75
N ALA A 265 32.79 30.61 60.63
CA ALA A 265 34.02 30.50 59.81
C ALA A 265 35.24 29.99 60.66
N PRO A 266 36.57 30.12 60.31
CA PRO A 266 37.24 30.75 59.14
C PRO A 266 38.53 30.05 58.57
N SER A 267 39.20 30.72 57.61
CA SER A 267 40.67 30.82 57.39
C SER A 267 41.25 30.47 56.00
N LYS A 268 42.45 31.03 55.73
CA LYS A 268 43.21 31.22 54.46
C LYS A 268 44.71 30.92 54.76
N PRO A 269 45.70 31.07 53.84
CA PRO A 269 45.86 30.72 52.41
C PRO A 269 46.98 29.67 52.16
N GLU A 270 47.16 29.19 50.92
CA GLU A 270 48.44 29.36 50.18
C GLU A 270 48.30 29.11 48.65
N MET A 271 49.34 29.49 47.88
CA MET A 271 49.46 29.50 46.41
C MET A 271 50.96 29.43 46.03
N PRO A 272 51.36 29.38 44.74
CA PRO A 272 50.89 28.59 43.59
C PRO A 272 52.07 27.90 42.84
N SER A 273 51.79 27.17 41.76
CA SER A 273 52.75 27.05 40.65
C SER A 273 52.09 26.82 39.28
N GLU A 274 52.24 27.83 38.42
CA GLU A 274 51.93 27.95 36.99
C GLU A 274 53.19 27.65 36.13
N PRO A 275 53.19 27.71 34.77
CA PRO A 275 52.37 27.00 33.77
C PRO A 275 53.29 26.44 32.63
N LYS A 276 52.89 26.55 31.33
CA LYS A 276 53.71 26.46 30.08
C LYS A 276 54.09 25.06 29.53
N GLU A 277 54.23 24.83 28.22
CA GLU A 277 53.68 25.45 26.98
C GLU A 277 53.85 24.51 25.75
N MET A 278 53.46 25.00 24.56
CA MET A 278 53.58 24.50 23.17
C MET A 278 54.78 23.56 22.85
N GLU A 279 54.69 22.61 21.89
CA GLU A 279 54.79 22.88 20.42
C GLU A 279 54.25 21.74 19.47
N LYS A 280 54.11 22.10 18.19
CA LYS A 280 54.00 21.26 16.96
C LYS A 280 55.27 21.52 16.09
N PRO A 281 55.61 20.85 14.94
CA PRO A 281 54.76 20.02 14.05
C PRO A 281 55.39 18.79 13.31
N ALA A 282 54.52 17.91 12.78
CA ALA A 282 54.64 17.20 11.47
C ALA A 282 55.83 16.21 11.23
N PRO A 283 56.02 15.63 10.01
CA PRO A 283 55.21 14.51 9.50
C PRO A 283 56.01 13.33 8.88
N SER A 284 55.36 12.17 8.64
CA SER A 284 55.78 11.14 7.64
C SER A 284 54.69 10.10 7.35
N GLN A 285 54.77 9.45 6.18
CA GLN A 285 53.94 8.30 5.72
C GLN A 285 54.80 7.00 5.68
N PRO A 286 54.41 5.90 4.98
CA PRO A 286 53.40 4.92 5.39
C PRO A 286 53.93 3.45 5.39
N GLU A 287 53.28 2.51 6.10
CA GLU A 287 53.59 1.08 5.96
C GLU A 287 52.34 0.17 5.90
N THR A 288 52.51 -0.99 5.24
CA THR A 288 51.47 -1.99 4.91
C THR A 288 51.34 -3.10 5.97
N PRO A 289 50.17 -3.80 6.05
CA PRO A 289 49.89 -4.74 7.13
C PRO A 289 50.53 -6.15 6.96
N PRO A 290 50.99 -6.79 8.04
CA PRO A 290 51.36 -8.22 8.08
C PRO A 290 50.16 -9.14 8.40
N ALA A 291 50.33 -10.44 8.19
CA ALA A 291 49.24 -11.44 8.19
C ALA A 291 48.92 -12.08 9.57
N VAL A 292 47.75 -12.73 9.64
CA VAL A 292 47.17 -13.35 10.85
C VAL A 292 47.59 -14.84 11.02
N PRO A 293 48.00 -15.27 12.24
CA PRO A 293 48.09 -16.68 12.62
C PRO A 293 46.90 -17.13 13.51
N THR A 294 46.47 -18.39 13.35
CA THR A 294 45.36 -19.00 14.12
C THR A 294 45.78 -19.67 15.44
N PRO A 295 45.04 -19.53 16.55
CA PRO A 295 45.28 -20.25 17.81
C PRO A 295 44.49 -21.58 17.94
N PRO A 296 44.94 -22.54 18.79
CA PRO A 296 44.31 -23.87 18.99
C PRO A 296 43.38 -23.98 20.23
N LYS A 297 42.95 -25.21 20.53
CA LYS A 297 41.84 -25.60 21.42
C LYS A 297 42.30 -26.32 22.71
N VAL A 298 41.60 -26.13 23.85
CA VAL A 298 41.77 -26.90 25.11
C VAL A 298 40.40 -27.18 25.76
N GLU A 299 40.32 -28.19 26.63
CA GLU A 299 39.12 -28.69 27.34
C GLU A 299 39.13 -28.31 28.84
N GLU A 300 38.00 -28.47 29.56
CA GLU A 300 37.94 -28.35 31.03
C GLU A 300 36.89 -29.31 31.63
N ASN A 301 37.07 -29.80 32.88
CA ASN A 301 36.22 -30.87 33.43
C ASN A 301 36.14 -30.96 34.99
N LYS A 302 35.02 -30.46 35.55
CA LYS A 302 34.32 -30.92 36.79
C LYS A 302 34.92 -30.70 38.20
N PRO A 303 34.05 -30.56 39.24
CA PRO A 303 33.73 -31.68 40.17
C PRO A 303 32.23 -31.85 40.52
N LYS A 304 31.85 -32.69 41.51
CA LYS A 304 30.47 -33.20 41.78
C LYS A 304 30.24 -33.59 43.28
N GLU A 305 29.00 -34.02 43.61
CA GLU A 305 28.46 -34.65 44.86
C GLU A 305 27.67 -33.73 45.84
N ASN A 306 26.59 -34.14 46.56
CA ASN A 306 25.67 -35.31 46.51
C ASN A 306 24.29 -35.03 47.20
N THR A 307 23.29 -35.93 47.00
CA THR A 307 21.85 -35.90 47.44
C THR A 307 21.60 -36.53 48.85
N PRO A 308 20.38 -36.50 49.49
CA PRO A 308 19.11 -37.25 49.14
C PRO A 308 17.77 -36.54 49.59
N GLU A 309 16.58 -37.17 49.74
CA GLU A 309 15.68 -37.98 48.85
C GLU A 309 14.28 -38.20 49.54
N GLU A 310 13.26 -38.73 48.81
CA GLU A 310 11.91 -39.29 49.18
C GLU A 310 10.67 -38.53 48.61
N LYS A 311 9.56 -39.14 48.09
CA LYS A 311 9.19 -40.54 47.70
C LYS A 311 7.95 -40.57 46.73
N LYS A 312 7.71 -41.74 46.10
CA LYS A 312 6.58 -42.29 45.24
C LYS A 312 5.14 -41.69 45.38
N PRO A 313 4.16 -41.92 44.44
CA PRO A 313 3.92 -43.15 43.61
C PRO A 313 3.57 -42.93 42.10
N GLU A 314 4.07 -43.75 41.15
CA GLU A 314 3.49 -44.97 40.50
C GLU A 314 2.86 -44.79 39.09
N GLU A 315 2.81 -45.89 38.34
CA GLU A 315 2.60 -45.94 36.87
C GLU A 315 1.16 -46.32 36.46
N ASN A 316 0.80 -46.03 35.21
CA ASN A 316 -0.09 -46.90 34.44
C ASN A 316 0.22 -46.90 32.94
N LYS A 317 -0.06 -48.01 32.25
CA LYS A 317 0.62 -48.39 31.00
C LYS A 317 -0.36 -48.74 29.86
N PRO A 318 -0.15 -48.26 28.61
CA PRO A 318 -0.73 -48.86 27.41
C PRO A 318 0.13 -50.03 26.88
N LYS A 319 -0.51 -51.02 26.25
CA LYS A 319 0.16 -52.18 25.62
C LYS A 319 0.30 -52.01 24.11
N GLU A 320 1.26 -52.73 23.54
CA GLU A 320 1.39 -53.00 22.11
C GLU A 320 0.20 -53.83 21.57
N ASN A 321 0.03 -53.81 20.25
CA ASN A 321 -0.36 -54.99 19.47
C ASN A 321 0.25 -54.87 18.06
N THR A 322 0.70 -56.00 17.51
CA THR A 322 1.49 -56.10 16.28
C THR A 322 0.63 -56.09 15.01
N PRO A 323 1.09 -55.50 13.89
CA PRO A 323 0.56 -55.81 12.56
C PRO A 323 1.21 -57.08 11.99
N GLU A 324 0.41 -57.96 11.39
CA GLU A 324 0.86 -59.19 10.74
C GLU A 324 0.78 -59.08 9.20
N GLU A 325 1.54 -59.89 8.47
CA GLU A 325 1.71 -59.75 7.01
C GLU A 325 0.45 -60.03 6.20
N ASN A 326 0.32 -59.40 5.02
CA ASN A 326 -0.20 -60.09 3.84
C ASN A 326 0.33 -59.50 2.52
N LYS A 327 0.39 -60.35 1.49
CA LYS A 327 1.22 -60.16 0.28
C LYS A 327 0.45 -59.46 -0.85
N PRO A 328 1.06 -58.54 -1.63
CA PRO A 328 0.39 -57.90 -2.77
C PRO A 328 0.11 -58.88 -3.92
N LYS A 329 -0.92 -58.56 -4.71
CA LYS A 329 -1.19 -59.16 -6.02
C LYS A 329 -0.92 -58.17 -7.14
N GLU A 330 -0.44 -58.68 -8.26
CA GLU A 330 -0.27 -57.94 -9.51
C GLU A 330 -1.62 -57.60 -10.15
N ASN A 331 -1.64 -56.54 -10.96
CA ASN A 331 -2.57 -56.34 -12.06
C ASN A 331 -1.79 -55.72 -13.22
N THR A 332 -1.79 -56.41 -14.36
CA THR A 332 -1.04 -56.03 -15.57
C THR A 332 -1.85 -55.05 -16.43
N PRO A 333 -1.23 -54.03 -17.06
CA PRO A 333 -1.95 -53.13 -17.98
C PRO A 333 -2.20 -53.79 -19.35
N GLU A 334 -3.38 -53.56 -19.93
CA GLU A 334 -3.69 -53.89 -21.33
C GLU A 334 -3.42 -52.72 -22.28
N GLU A 335 -3.10 -53.05 -23.54
CA GLU A 335 -2.67 -52.10 -24.56
C GLU A 335 -3.84 -51.34 -25.22
N ASN A 336 -3.54 -50.19 -25.84
CA ASN A 336 -4.44 -49.54 -26.80
C ASN A 336 -3.67 -48.83 -27.92
N LYS A 337 -3.86 -49.30 -29.16
CA LYS A 337 -3.41 -48.66 -30.42
C LYS A 337 -4.29 -49.13 -31.60
N PRO A 338 -4.24 -48.52 -32.81
CA PRO A 338 -5.42 -47.84 -33.37
C PRO A 338 -5.93 -48.46 -34.68
N LYS A 339 -7.05 -47.93 -35.20
CA LYS A 339 -7.55 -48.19 -36.57
C LYS A 339 -8.15 -46.94 -37.25
N GLU A 340 -8.32 -47.01 -38.56
CA GLU A 340 -8.40 -45.85 -39.47
C GLU A 340 -9.77 -45.68 -40.20
N ASN A 341 -10.15 -44.41 -40.41
CA ASN A 341 -10.72 -43.78 -41.64
C ASN A 341 -11.73 -44.50 -42.58
N THR A 342 -12.96 -43.94 -42.62
CA THR A 342 -13.80 -43.61 -43.84
C THR A 342 -14.34 -44.74 -44.77
N PRO A 343 -15.23 -44.48 -45.78
CA PRO A 343 -15.96 -43.25 -46.18
C PRO A 343 -17.50 -43.39 -46.45
N GLY A 344 -18.18 -42.26 -46.71
CA GLY A 344 -19.42 -42.13 -47.53
C GLY A 344 -20.76 -41.91 -46.79
N GLU A 345 -21.80 -41.27 -47.36
CA GLU A 345 -21.88 -40.37 -48.54
C GLU A 345 -23.23 -39.58 -48.59
N ASN A 346 -23.25 -38.42 -49.28
CA ASN A 346 -24.38 -37.70 -49.95
C ASN A 346 -25.77 -37.36 -49.27
N LYS A 347 -25.99 -36.05 -49.05
CA LYS A 347 -27.14 -35.11 -49.40
C LYS A 347 -28.49 -35.63 -49.99
N PRO A 348 -29.61 -34.81 -50.10
CA PRO A 348 -29.90 -33.43 -49.60
C PRO A 348 -31.36 -33.10 -49.09
N LYS A 349 -31.56 -31.88 -48.55
CA LYS A 349 -32.75 -30.94 -48.64
C LYS A 349 -34.22 -31.35 -48.34
N GLU A 350 -34.96 -30.48 -47.62
CA GLU A 350 -36.05 -29.63 -48.19
C GLU A 350 -36.48 -28.45 -47.26
N ASP A 351 -37.44 -27.61 -47.68
CA ASP A 351 -37.64 -26.21 -47.22
C ASP A 351 -39.10 -25.82 -46.81
N LYS A 352 -39.24 -24.92 -45.81
CA LYS A 352 -40.36 -23.93 -45.60
C LYS A 352 -41.80 -24.46 -45.26
N PRO A 353 -42.80 -23.58 -44.91
CA PRO A 353 -42.81 -22.10 -44.77
C PRO A 353 -43.34 -21.51 -43.43
N GLU A 354 -43.37 -20.17 -43.41
CA GLU A 354 -43.76 -19.19 -42.37
C GLU A 354 -45.17 -19.30 -41.74
N GLY A 355 -45.33 -18.66 -40.58
CA GLY A 355 -46.59 -18.08 -40.09
C GLY A 355 -46.38 -16.66 -39.52
N LYS A 356 -47.26 -15.71 -39.90
CA LYS A 356 -47.40 -14.34 -39.35
C LYS A 356 -48.71 -14.30 -38.51
N ASN A 357 -49.04 -13.35 -37.64
CA ASN A 357 -48.79 -11.91 -37.65
C ASN A 357 -48.76 -11.34 -36.18
N PRO A 358 -49.20 -10.11 -35.79
CA PRO A 358 -48.30 -9.22 -35.05
C PRO A 358 -48.82 -8.69 -33.69
N GLU A 359 -47.89 -8.19 -32.85
CA GLU A 359 -48.15 -6.99 -32.03
C GLU A 359 -46.83 -6.27 -31.72
N GLU A 360 -46.82 -4.93 -31.68
CA GLU A 360 -45.62 -4.10 -31.63
C GLU A 360 -45.50 -3.26 -30.33
N ASN A 361 -44.41 -2.49 -30.24
CA ASN A 361 -44.28 -1.29 -29.41
C ASN A 361 -44.09 -1.45 -27.89
N LYS A 362 -42.93 -1.99 -27.53
CA LYS A 362 -42.05 -1.34 -26.55
C LYS A 362 -40.63 -1.18 -27.13
N PRO A 363 -39.95 -0.05 -26.91
CA PRO A 363 -38.59 0.15 -27.40
C PRO A 363 -37.63 -0.84 -26.74
N LYS A 364 -36.80 -1.51 -27.54
CA LYS A 364 -35.70 -2.34 -27.04
C LYS A 364 -34.48 -1.45 -26.79
N PRO A 365 -33.67 -1.71 -25.75
CA PRO A 365 -32.38 -1.04 -25.58
C PRO A 365 -31.47 -1.32 -26.78
N PRO A 366 -30.48 -0.45 -27.06
CA PRO A 366 -29.55 -0.64 -28.16
C PRO A 366 -28.83 -2.00 -28.04
N LYS A 367 -28.60 -2.66 -29.18
CA LYS A 367 -27.88 -3.93 -29.22
C LYS A 367 -26.45 -3.71 -28.73
N LYS A 368 -25.97 -4.55 -27.80
CA LYS A 368 -24.54 -4.59 -27.43
C LYS A 368 -23.68 -4.63 -28.71
N PRO A 369 -22.60 -3.84 -28.82
CA PRO A 369 -21.59 -4.09 -29.86
C PRO A 369 -21.07 -5.53 -29.71
N LYS A 370 -20.68 -6.15 -30.83
CA LYS A 370 -20.02 -7.47 -30.77
C LYS A 370 -18.63 -7.29 -30.14
N PRO A 371 -18.14 -8.25 -29.33
CA PRO A 371 -16.77 -8.20 -28.84
C PRO A 371 -15.82 -8.11 -30.04
N HIS A 372 -14.98 -7.09 -30.05
CA HIS A 372 -14.05 -6.84 -31.14
C HIS A 372 -12.92 -7.85 -31.03
N LYS A 373 -13.03 -8.99 -31.73
CA LYS A 373 -11.93 -9.96 -31.76
C LYS A 373 -10.69 -9.23 -32.32
N PRO A 374 -9.56 -9.18 -31.60
CA PRO A 374 -8.39 -8.45 -32.07
C PRO A 374 -7.96 -9.02 -33.42
N SER A 375 -7.81 -8.14 -34.40
CA SER A 375 -7.39 -8.51 -35.75
C SER A 375 -5.94 -8.99 -35.67
N ASN A 376 -5.74 -10.31 -35.63
CA ASN A 376 -4.42 -10.90 -35.52
C ASN A 376 -3.56 -10.41 -36.72
N PRO A 377 -2.49 -9.61 -36.49
CA PRO A 377 -1.63 -9.17 -37.57
C PRO A 377 -1.02 -10.38 -38.27
N ALA A 378 -0.70 -10.25 -39.56
CA ALA A 378 0.10 -11.26 -40.23
C ALA A 378 1.39 -11.48 -39.43
N ALA A 379 1.70 -12.74 -39.12
CA ALA A 379 2.82 -13.08 -38.22
C ALA A 379 4.12 -12.52 -38.80
N ILE A 380 4.68 -11.52 -38.13
CA ILE A 380 5.87 -10.80 -38.62
C ILE A 380 7.04 -11.79 -38.62
N ASN A 381 7.82 -11.79 -39.70
CA ASN A 381 8.96 -12.70 -39.82
C ASN A 381 9.96 -12.41 -38.70
N LEU A 382 10.35 -13.42 -37.92
CA LEU A 382 11.30 -13.27 -36.81
C LEU A 382 12.62 -12.60 -37.27
N GLN A 383 13.11 -12.95 -38.46
CA GLN A 383 14.33 -12.34 -39.00
C GLN A 383 14.09 -10.88 -39.45
N GLU A 384 12.86 -10.47 -39.77
CA GLU A 384 12.54 -9.06 -39.99
C GLU A 384 12.52 -8.27 -38.68
N ILE A 385 11.87 -8.81 -37.64
CA ILE A 385 11.88 -8.26 -36.28
C ILE A 385 13.33 -8.05 -35.80
N LEU A 386 14.17 -9.07 -35.94
CA LEU A 386 15.57 -9.05 -35.46
C LEU A 386 16.54 -8.25 -36.34
N ASN A 387 16.22 -8.01 -37.62
CA ASN A 387 17.07 -7.19 -38.51
C ASN A 387 16.73 -5.70 -38.49
N ARG A 388 15.51 -5.31 -38.07
CA ARG A 388 15.03 -3.91 -38.11
C ARG A 388 14.70 -3.32 -36.75
N GLY A 389 14.31 -4.15 -35.78
CA GLY A 389 13.62 -3.70 -34.57
C GLY A 389 12.20 -3.21 -34.88
N VAL A 390 11.35 -3.12 -33.86
CA VAL A 390 9.95 -2.69 -34.01
C VAL A 390 9.50 -2.00 -32.73
N ASN A 391 9.06 -0.74 -32.83
CA ASN A 391 8.96 0.20 -31.70
C ASN A 391 10.33 0.59 -31.10
N GLN A 392 11.39 0.70 -31.93
CA GLN A 392 12.73 1.17 -31.53
C GLN A 392 13.40 0.33 -30.42
N ASN A 393 13.00 -0.93 -30.25
CA ASN A 393 13.33 -1.77 -29.11
C ASN A 393 14.51 -2.73 -29.30
N LEU A 394 15.35 -2.54 -30.32
CA LEU A 394 16.43 -3.46 -30.69
C LEU A 394 17.80 -2.93 -30.25
N THR A 395 18.52 -3.71 -29.44
CA THR A 395 19.96 -3.52 -29.19
C THR A 395 20.74 -4.62 -29.89
N THR A 396 21.74 -4.25 -30.68
CA THR A 396 22.71 -5.18 -31.28
C THR A 396 24.08 -4.93 -30.67
N TYR A 397 24.78 -5.98 -30.24
CA TYR A 397 26.12 -5.89 -29.67
C TYR A 397 26.94 -7.16 -29.92
N GLU A 398 28.27 -7.04 -29.91
CA GLU A 398 29.17 -8.18 -30.03
C GLU A 398 29.52 -8.77 -28.66
N LYS A 399 29.50 -10.11 -28.55
CA LYS A 399 30.13 -10.83 -27.43
C LYS A 399 30.77 -12.12 -27.94
N GLU A 400 32.03 -12.35 -27.57
CA GLU A 400 32.81 -13.55 -27.94
C GLU A 400 32.94 -13.75 -29.47
N GLY A 401 32.85 -12.66 -30.25
CA GLY A 401 32.89 -12.71 -31.72
C GLY A 401 31.60 -13.23 -32.37
N GLN A 402 30.46 -13.11 -31.68
CA GLN A 402 29.13 -13.43 -32.20
C GLN A 402 28.20 -12.22 -32.01
N THR A 403 27.44 -11.88 -33.05
CA THR A 403 26.45 -10.80 -32.99
C THR A 403 25.26 -11.24 -32.14
N ARG A 404 25.00 -10.50 -31.05
CA ARG A 404 23.83 -10.68 -30.18
C ARG A 404 22.79 -9.61 -30.46
N ARG A 405 21.52 -10.00 -30.45
CA ARG A 405 20.37 -9.12 -30.70
C ARG A 405 19.40 -9.21 -29.54
N ILE A 406 19.08 -8.10 -28.90
CA ILE A 406 18.11 -8.03 -27.79
C ILE A 406 16.88 -7.29 -28.28
N LEU A 407 15.72 -7.94 -28.17
CA LEU A 407 14.44 -7.25 -28.22
C LEU A 407 14.06 -6.87 -26.79
N TRP A 408 13.82 -5.59 -26.55
CA TRP A 408 13.35 -5.07 -25.27
C TRP A 408 11.83 -4.86 -25.28
N VAL A 409 11.27 -4.69 -24.09
CA VAL A 409 9.93 -4.11 -23.90
C VAL A 409 9.93 -2.67 -24.39
N LYS A 410 8.82 -2.23 -24.99
CA LYS A 410 8.69 -0.90 -25.59
C LYS A 410 8.84 0.20 -24.54
N GLY A 411 9.58 1.25 -24.88
CA GLY A 411 9.69 2.48 -24.09
C GLY A 411 10.63 2.45 -22.89
N ILE A 412 11.37 1.34 -22.66
CA ILE A 412 12.38 1.29 -21.60
C ILE A 412 13.73 1.84 -22.08
N ASN A 413 14.51 2.39 -21.16
CA ASN A 413 15.95 2.65 -21.33
C ASN A 413 16.71 1.42 -20.81
N PRO A 414 17.19 0.51 -21.68
CA PRO A 414 17.85 -0.70 -21.24
C PRO A 414 19.25 -0.42 -20.67
N PRO A 415 19.76 -1.26 -19.76
CA PRO A 415 21.16 -1.16 -19.33
C PRO A 415 22.13 -1.31 -20.51
N LYS A 416 23.24 -0.59 -20.45
CA LYS A 416 24.27 -0.57 -21.50
C LYS A 416 24.86 -1.97 -21.71
N MET A 417 24.91 -2.40 -22.98
CA MET A 417 25.42 -3.70 -23.39
C MET A 417 26.84 -3.62 -23.97
N GLY A 418 27.51 -4.77 -24.08
CA GLY A 418 28.84 -4.90 -24.66
C GLY A 418 29.99 -4.67 -23.67
N GLU A 419 31.16 -4.33 -24.21
CA GLU A 419 32.35 -4.06 -23.40
C GLU A 419 32.18 -2.77 -22.59
N ASN A 420 32.50 -2.82 -21.29
CA ASN A 420 32.20 -1.76 -20.32
C ASN A 420 30.70 -1.41 -20.26
N GLY A 421 29.82 -2.41 -20.43
CA GLY A 421 28.37 -2.30 -20.13
C GLY A 421 28.05 -2.41 -18.63
N ASP A 422 26.77 -2.25 -18.29
CA ASP A 422 26.30 -2.11 -16.90
C ASP A 422 26.14 -3.46 -16.16
N PHE A 423 26.12 -4.56 -16.90
CA PHE A 423 25.99 -5.91 -16.35
C PHE A 423 27.31 -6.41 -15.75
N ARG A 424 27.39 -6.49 -14.42
CA ARG A 424 28.49 -7.16 -13.70
C ARG A 424 28.33 -8.68 -13.79
N GLU A 425 29.46 -9.39 -13.77
CA GLU A 425 29.50 -10.85 -13.64
C GLU A 425 29.72 -11.25 -12.18
N GLU A 426 28.80 -12.03 -11.60
CA GLU A 426 28.93 -12.61 -10.27
C GLU A 426 29.01 -14.14 -10.39
N LYS A 427 30.13 -14.73 -9.94
CA LYS A 427 30.44 -16.15 -10.13
C LYS A 427 30.51 -16.90 -8.80
N ILE A 428 29.66 -17.91 -8.64
CA ILE A 428 29.59 -18.78 -7.47
C ILE A 428 29.75 -20.24 -7.94
N GLY A 429 30.99 -20.73 -7.93
CA GLY A 429 31.32 -22.09 -8.36
C GLY A 429 31.02 -22.33 -9.85
N GLU A 430 30.05 -23.19 -10.14
CA GLU A 430 29.56 -23.46 -11.50
C GLU A 430 28.54 -22.42 -12.01
N PHE A 431 28.04 -21.52 -11.15
CA PHE A 431 26.99 -20.56 -11.47
C PHE A 431 27.60 -19.20 -11.80
N ILE A 432 27.07 -18.55 -12.84
CA ILE A 432 27.40 -17.19 -13.24
C ILE A 432 26.09 -16.44 -13.45
N ASP A 433 25.81 -15.48 -12.57
CA ASP A 433 24.70 -14.55 -12.68
C ASP A 433 25.22 -13.21 -13.25
N TYR A 434 24.43 -12.59 -14.12
CA TYR A 434 24.75 -11.28 -14.71
C TYR A 434 23.74 -10.26 -14.21
N LYS A 435 24.19 -9.17 -13.57
CA LYS A 435 23.32 -8.23 -12.85
C LYS A 435 23.64 -6.77 -13.20
N ALA A 436 22.64 -5.98 -13.53
CA ALA A 436 22.71 -4.52 -13.56
C ALA A 436 22.07 -3.96 -12.27
N ASP A 437 22.59 -2.84 -11.76
CA ASP A 437 21.96 -2.09 -10.66
C ASP A 437 20.59 -1.52 -11.12
N TYR A 438 19.61 -1.43 -10.23
CA TYR A 438 18.38 -0.66 -10.49
C TYR A 438 18.69 0.83 -10.56
N VAL A 439 18.16 1.50 -11.59
CA VAL A 439 18.31 2.94 -11.83
C VAL A 439 16.93 3.51 -12.19
N ALA A 440 16.42 4.41 -11.36
CA ALA A 440 15.14 5.07 -11.57
C ALA A 440 15.18 5.99 -12.82
N GLY A 441 14.02 6.17 -13.47
CA GLY A 441 13.93 6.91 -14.74
C GLY A 441 14.26 6.09 -15.99
N ASN A 442 14.53 4.79 -15.85
CA ASN A 442 14.76 3.91 -17.01
C ASN A 442 13.49 3.22 -17.55
N HIS A 443 12.31 3.52 -17.02
CA HIS A 443 10.99 3.01 -17.44
C HIS A 443 10.81 1.46 -17.44
N TRP A 444 11.83 0.71 -17.00
CA TRP A 444 11.68 -0.63 -16.44
C TRP A 444 11.60 -0.57 -14.91
N PHE A 445 10.87 -1.51 -14.31
CA PHE A 445 10.50 -1.48 -12.90
C PHE A 445 10.90 -2.76 -12.17
N ASP A 446 11.21 -2.62 -10.89
CA ASP A 446 11.63 -3.72 -10.04
C ASP A 446 11.02 -3.62 -8.63
N VAL A 447 9.73 -3.95 -8.55
CA VAL A 447 9.03 -4.15 -7.29
C VAL A 447 9.57 -5.41 -6.60
N ASN A 448 10.24 -5.20 -5.48
CA ASN A 448 10.75 -6.24 -4.60
C ASN A 448 9.80 -6.51 -3.44
N LYS A 449 9.87 -7.72 -2.88
CA LYS A 449 9.19 -8.08 -1.62
C LYS A 449 9.85 -7.39 -0.43
N THR A 450 9.19 -7.45 0.73
CA THR A 450 9.73 -6.93 1.99
C THR A 450 11.08 -7.58 2.32
N ILE A 451 12.10 -6.75 2.58
CA ILE A 451 13.43 -7.18 3.05
C ILE A 451 13.39 -7.95 4.38
N ASP A 452 14.42 -8.77 4.62
CA ASP A 452 14.59 -9.48 5.89
C ASP A 452 14.63 -8.52 7.08
N GLY A 453 13.95 -8.90 8.16
CA GLY A 453 13.67 -8.03 9.32
C GLY A 453 12.35 -7.27 9.23
N GLY A 454 11.76 -7.14 8.03
CA GLY A 454 10.37 -6.70 7.84
C GLY A 454 9.36 -7.85 7.98
N ASN A 455 8.08 -7.56 7.71
CA ASN A 455 6.99 -8.53 7.82
C ASN A 455 6.87 -9.43 6.56
N THR A 456 7.90 -10.22 6.29
CA THR A 456 8.03 -11.02 5.05
C THR A 456 6.93 -12.09 4.87
N GLU A 457 6.20 -12.45 5.92
CA GLU A 457 5.02 -13.35 5.82
C GLU A 457 3.90 -12.77 4.94
N ILE A 458 3.82 -11.44 4.80
CA ILE A 458 2.77 -10.78 4.00
C ILE A 458 3.00 -10.98 2.50
N ASP A 459 4.23 -10.82 2.00
CA ASP A 459 4.51 -10.85 0.56
C ASP A 459 5.38 -12.02 0.08
N ARG A 460 5.78 -12.96 0.97
CA ARG A 460 6.54 -14.18 0.65
C ARG A 460 6.13 -14.89 -0.63
N TYR A 461 4.83 -15.04 -0.89
CA TYR A 461 4.29 -15.74 -2.06
C TYR A 461 3.70 -14.80 -3.12
N LEU A 462 3.88 -13.48 -2.99
CA LEU A 462 3.20 -12.44 -3.76
C LEU A 462 3.97 -11.98 -5.01
N CYS A 463 4.87 -12.81 -5.56
CA CYS A 463 5.60 -12.50 -6.80
C CYS A 463 4.66 -12.18 -7.97
N TYR A 464 3.50 -12.84 -8.06
CA TYR A 464 2.45 -12.51 -9.03
C TYR A 464 1.92 -11.07 -8.86
N GLY A 465 1.80 -10.56 -7.64
CA GLY A 465 1.43 -9.16 -7.36
C GLY A 465 2.55 -8.17 -7.68
N ALA A 466 3.81 -8.56 -7.46
CA ALA A 466 4.97 -7.74 -7.82
C ALA A 466 5.12 -7.60 -9.34
N VAL A 467 5.01 -8.71 -10.09
CA VAL A 467 5.00 -8.71 -11.56
C VAL A 467 3.80 -7.93 -12.10
N SER A 468 2.61 -8.08 -11.52
CA SER A 468 1.44 -7.26 -11.88
C SER A 468 1.71 -5.76 -11.65
N SER A 469 2.40 -5.41 -10.57
CA SER A 469 2.76 -4.02 -10.26
C SER A 469 3.77 -3.46 -11.26
N ASN A 470 4.84 -4.20 -11.59
CA ASN A 470 5.81 -3.81 -12.61
C ASN A 470 5.16 -3.60 -13.99
N MET A 471 4.25 -4.51 -14.36
CA MET A 471 3.50 -4.41 -15.62
C MET A 471 2.53 -3.23 -15.64
N LEU A 472 1.91 -2.87 -14.51
CA LEU A 472 1.04 -1.68 -14.40
C LEU A 472 1.81 -0.37 -14.37
N HIS A 473 2.96 -0.29 -13.68
CA HIS A 473 3.80 0.91 -13.71
C HIS A 473 4.24 1.23 -15.13
N TRP A 474 4.71 0.23 -15.87
CA TRP A 474 5.01 0.36 -17.29
C TRP A 474 3.77 0.73 -18.13
N TRP A 475 2.62 0.10 -17.89
CA TRP A 475 1.42 0.36 -18.69
C TRP A 475 0.84 1.76 -18.45
N LEU A 476 0.93 2.27 -17.23
CA LEU A 476 0.53 3.64 -16.87
C LEU A 476 1.49 4.67 -17.48
N ASP A 477 2.80 4.43 -17.40
CA ASP A 477 3.85 5.24 -18.03
C ASP A 477 3.66 5.34 -19.55
N GLN A 478 3.56 4.20 -20.24
CA GLN A 478 3.38 4.15 -21.70
C GLN A 478 2.02 4.67 -22.19
N ASN A 479 1.05 4.91 -21.29
CA ASN A 479 -0.25 5.53 -21.57
C ASN A 479 -0.48 6.86 -20.82
N ALA A 480 0.57 7.49 -20.28
CA ALA A 480 0.44 8.61 -19.34
C ALA A 480 -0.43 9.77 -19.85
N GLU A 481 -0.37 10.10 -21.14
CA GLU A 481 -1.20 11.14 -21.78
C GLU A 481 -2.70 10.79 -21.74
N TYR A 482 -3.06 9.55 -22.10
CA TYR A 482 -4.46 9.08 -22.08
C TYR A 482 -4.98 8.96 -20.64
N VAL A 483 -4.15 8.43 -19.73
CA VAL A 483 -4.49 8.32 -18.31
C VAL A 483 -4.71 9.70 -17.71
N SER A 484 -3.89 10.71 -18.07
CA SER A 484 -4.06 12.09 -17.63
C SER A 484 -5.35 12.73 -18.17
N ARG A 485 -5.61 12.62 -19.48
CA ARG A 485 -6.87 13.09 -20.12
C ARG A 485 -8.10 12.45 -19.49
N PHE A 486 -8.03 11.15 -19.16
CA PHE A 486 -9.10 10.43 -18.47
C PHE A 486 -9.29 10.91 -17.04
N ILE A 487 -8.19 11.08 -16.28
CA ILE A 487 -8.23 11.58 -14.91
C ILE A 487 -8.84 12.99 -14.85
N GLU A 488 -8.47 13.88 -15.77
CA GLU A 488 -9.06 15.20 -15.91
C GLU A 488 -10.56 15.12 -16.20
N GLN A 489 -10.96 14.38 -17.24
CA GLN A 489 -12.38 14.25 -17.61
C GLN A 489 -13.23 13.67 -16.48
N GLN A 490 -12.72 12.68 -15.73
CA GLN A 490 -13.43 12.08 -14.60
C GLN A 490 -13.41 12.98 -13.35
N THR A 491 -12.39 13.81 -13.17
CA THR A 491 -12.38 14.89 -12.15
C THR A 491 -13.47 15.92 -12.46
N ASN A 492 -13.59 16.35 -13.72
CA ASN A 492 -14.62 17.28 -14.18
C ASN A 492 -16.04 16.67 -14.07
N LYS A 493 -16.18 15.35 -14.23
CA LYS A 493 -17.40 14.57 -13.92
C LYS A 493 -17.63 14.34 -12.41
N GLY A 494 -16.81 14.92 -11.53
CA GLY A 494 -16.95 14.84 -10.06
C GLY A 494 -16.60 13.50 -9.42
N LYS A 495 -15.95 12.57 -10.14
CA LYS A 495 -15.67 11.20 -9.66
C LYS A 495 -14.57 11.12 -8.60
N PHE A 496 -13.69 12.11 -8.55
CA PHE A 496 -12.48 12.08 -7.72
C PHE A 496 -12.46 13.21 -6.67
N PRO A 497 -13.34 13.16 -5.65
CA PRO A 497 -13.34 14.13 -4.55
C PRO A 497 -12.02 14.12 -3.77
N GLU A 498 -11.75 15.18 -3.03
CA GLU A 498 -10.51 15.36 -2.25
C GLU A 498 -10.31 14.28 -1.17
N ASN A 499 -11.40 13.73 -0.64
CA ASN A 499 -11.42 12.75 0.45
C ASN A 499 -11.57 11.29 -0.02
N LEU A 500 -11.33 11.00 -1.30
CA LEU A 500 -11.38 9.65 -1.85
C LEU A 500 -10.33 8.74 -1.17
N ALA A 501 -10.68 7.49 -0.91
CA ALA A 501 -9.77 6.53 -0.28
C ALA A 501 -8.54 6.29 -1.18
N PRO A 502 -7.29 6.27 -0.64
CA PRO A 502 -6.09 6.21 -1.48
C PRO A 502 -6.03 5.01 -2.44
N LEU A 503 -6.52 3.84 -2.02
CA LEU A 503 -6.55 2.63 -2.85
C LEU A 503 -7.64 2.66 -3.94
N ARG A 504 -8.53 3.65 -3.89
CA ARG A 504 -9.63 3.86 -4.86
C ARG A 504 -9.42 5.10 -5.73
N ASP A 505 -8.32 5.82 -5.53
CA ASP A 505 -7.95 7.04 -6.24
C ASP A 505 -6.81 6.78 -7.23
N ILE A 506 -7.14 6.62 -8.51
CA ILE A 506 -6.16 6.34 -9.58
C ILE A 506 -5.04 7.40 -9.66
N ARG A 507 -5.30 8.64 -9.22
CA ARG A 507 -4.30 9.73 -9.13
C ARG A 507 -3.15 9.40 -8.16
N LYS A 508 -3.31 8.41 -7.28
CA LYS A 508 -2.28 7.95 -6.33
C LYS A 508 -1.40 6.83 -6.88
N PHE A 509 -1.87 6.10 -7.89
CA PHE A 509 -1.10 5.02 -8.55
C PHE A 509 -0.27 5.52 -9.75
N VAL A 510 -0.68 6.61 -10.40
CA VAL A 510 0.16 7.27 -11.43
C VAL A 510 1.48 7.71 -10.80
N ASN A 511 2.59 7.28 -11.39
CA ASN A 511 3.96 7.55 -10.93
C ASN A 511 4.22 7.14 -9.45
N SER A 512 3.56 6.08 -8.97
CA SER A 512 3.61 5.66 -7.56
C SER A 512 4.70 4.63 -7.21
N PHE A 513 5.59 4.31 -8.14
CA PHE A 513 6.85 3.64 -7.85
C PHE A 513 7.86 4.71 -7.41
N LYS A 514 8.48 4.55 -6.23
CA LYS A 514 9.49 5.48 -5.69
C LYS A 514 10.84 4.81 -5.51
N SER A 515 10.84 3.58 -5.03
CA SER A 515 12.00 2.71 -4.90
C SER A 515 11.57 1.25 -5.09
N GLN A 516 12.52 0.32 -5.14
CA GLN A 516 12.23 -1.11 -5.25
C GLN A 516 11.38 -1.64 -4.08
N GLN A 517 11.38 -0.96 -2.93
CA GLN A 517 10.58 -1.29 -1.74
C GLN A 517 9.28 -0.45 -1.63
N GLU A 518 9.09 0.56 -2.49
CA GLU A 518 8.01 1.55 -2.40
C GLU A 518 7.22 1.61 -3.71
N SER A 519 6.11 0.89 -3.74
CA SER A 519 5.20 0.81 -4.88
C SER A 519 3.77 0.73 -4.38
N LEU A 520 3.00 1.82 -4.51
CA LEU A 520 1.61 1.83 -4.02
C LEU A 520 0.72 0.78 -4.71
N ILE A 521 1.00 0.44 -5.98
CA ILE A 521 0.32 -0.66 -6.69
C ILE A 521 0.63 -2.01 -6.03
N PHE A 522 1.85 -2.20 -5.52
CA PHE A 522 2.18 -3.41 -4.75
C PHE A 522 1.54 -3.40 -3.37
N ASP A 523 1.52 -2.26 -2.67
CA ASP A 523 0.83 -2.10 -1.39
C ASP A 523 -0.66 -2.42 -1.49
N TYR A 524 -1.30 -1.94 -2.55
CA TYR A 524 -2.67 -2.29 -2.94
C TYR A 524 -2.87 -3.81 -3.03
N TYR A 525 -1.98 -4.54 -3.73
CA TYR A 525 -2.05 -6.00 -3.75
C TYR A 525 -1.68 -6.65 -2.42
N ARG A 526 -0.78 -6.07 -1.62
CA ARG A 526 -0.42 -6.57 -0.27
C ARG A 526 -1.61 -6.56 0.69
N VAL A 527 -2.54 -5.62 0.55
CA VAL A 527 -3.76 -5.53 1.39
C VAL A 527 -4.73 -6.70 1.16
N ASP A 528 -5.03 -7.05 -0.09
CA ASP A 528 -6.05 -8.09 -0.41
C ASP A 528 -5.47 -9.50 -0.63
N TYR A 529 -4.20 -9.58 -1.05
CA TYR A 529 -3.55 -10.81 -1.48
C TYR A 529 -2.36 -11.22 -0.61
N GLY A 530 -1.98 -10.39 0.36
CA GLY A 530 -0.95 -10.70 1.34
C GLY A 530 -1.30 -11.85 2.28
N GLY A 531 -0.29 -12.51 2.83
CA GLY A 531 -0.41 -13.67 3.74
C GLY A 531 -0.94 -14.95 3.10
N ARG A 532 -1.35 -14.91 1.82
CA ARG A 532 -1.87 -16.08 1.09
C ARG A 532 -0.74 -17.05 0.74
N LYS A 533 -0.96 -18.34 1.00
CA LYS A 533 -0.06 -19.45 0.61
C LYS A 533 -0.34 -20.02 -0.77
N ASN A 534 -1.48 -19.65 -1.36
CA ASN A 534 -1.85 -19.95 -2.74
C ASN A 534 -1.72 -18.66 -3.55
N GLY A 535 -1.00 -18.70 -4.68
CA GLY A 535 -0.89 -17.55 -5.58
C GLY A 535 -2.08 -17.40 -6.53
N PHE A 536 -2.18 -16.24 -7.15
CA PHE A 536 -2.99 -16.01 -8.36
C PHE A 536 -2.06 -15.89 -9.57
N TYR A 537 -2.63 -16.00 -10.77
CA TYR A 537 -1.94 -15.62 -12.00
C TYR A 537 -1.95 -14.09 -12.17
N ALA A 538 -0.84 -13.50 -12.62
CA ALA A 538 -0.66 -12.05 -12.67
C ALA A 538 -1.69 -11.33 -13.56
N ASP A 539 -2.07 -11.91 -14.70
CA ASP A 539 -3.10 -11.35 -15.59
C ASP A 539 -4.44 -11.11 -14.88
N LEU A 540 -4.80 -11.92 -13.89
CA LEU A 540 -6.04 -11.73 -13.13
C LEU A 540 -6.01 -10.46 -12.25
N LEU A 541 -4.83 -10.09 -11.75
CA LEU A 541 -4.62 -8.87 -10.98
C LEU A 541 -4.57 -7.63 -11.88
N LEU A 542 -4.06 -7.78 -13.11
CA LEU A 542 -4.12 -6.74 -14.15
C LEU A 542 -5.57 -6.49 -14.60
N ASP A 543 -6.33 -7.54 -14.89
CA ASP A 543 -7.74 -7.47 -15.25
C ASP A 543 -8.60 -6.88 -14.12
N LEU A 544 -8.24 -7.13 -12.84
CA LEU A 544 -8.86 -6.47 -11.70
C LEU A 544 -8.58 -4.97 -11.71
N PHE A 545 -7.32 -4.56 -11.87
CA PHE A 545 -6.94 -3.14 -11.81
C PHE A 545 -7.57 -2.35 -12.96
N ILE A 546 -7.43 -2.83 -14.19
CA ILE A 546 -7.85 -2.11 -15.41
C ILE A 546 -9.37 -2.18 -15.60
N ASN A 547 -9.91 -3.40 -15.71
CA ASN A 547 -11.31 -3.65 -16.06
C ASN A 547 -12.23 -3.83 -14.83
N GLY A 548 -11.70 -4.36 -13.72
CA GLY A 548 -12.50 -4.71 -12.54
C GLY A 548 -12.99 -6.16 -12.55
N PHE A 549 -12.33 -7.07 -13.26
CA PHE A 549 -12.63 -8.50 -13.11
C PHE A 549 -12.13 -9.03 -11.76
N ALA A 550 -13.05 -9.40 -10.87
CA ALA A 550 -12.73 -10.06 -9.60
C ALA A 550 -11.89 -11.35 -9.84
N PRO A 551 -10.65 -11.47 -9.36
CA PRO A 551 -9.76 -12.57 -9.71
C PRO A 551 -10.33 -13.96 -9.42
N SER A 552 -10.13 -14.90 -10.35
CA SER A 552 -10.62 -16.26 -10.23
C SER A 552 -9.79 -17.07 -9.21
N GLU A 553 -10.38 -17.37 -8.04
CA GLU A 553 -9.77 -18.25 -7.02
C GLU A 553 -9.50 -19.68 -7.52
N LYS A 554 -10.03 -20.05 -8.69
CA LYS A 554 -9.80 -21.33 -9.37
C LYS A 554 -8.72 -21.28 -10.45
N GLY A 555 -8.01 -20.16 -10.59
CA GLY A 555 -6.88 -20.00 -11.53
C GLY A 555 -7.26 -19.92 -13.02
N ALA A 556 -8.54 -19.88 -13.36
CA ALA A 556 -9.00 -19.71 -14.75
C ALA A 556 -8.57 -18.34 -15.32
N THR A 557 -8.77 -18.11 -16.62
CA THR A 557 -8.74 -16.77 -17.24
C THR A 557 -10.07 -16.05 -17.04
N ASN A 558 -10.11 -14.72 -17.19
CA ASN A 558 -11.36 -13.94 -17.10
C ASN A 558 -12.15 -13.89 -18.42
N ASN A 559 -11.55 -14.27 -19.56
CA ASN A 559 -12.10 -14.13 -20.92
C ASN A 559 -13.51 -14.71 -21.15
N ASP A 560 -13.90 -15.76 -20.42
CA ASP A 560 -15.21 -16.42 -20.56
C ASP A 560 -16.28 -15.88 -19.58
N ARG A 561 -15.98 -14.82 -18.82
CA ARG A 561 -16.85 -14.29 -17.75
C ARG A 561 -17.55 -13.00 -18.19
N GLU A 562 -18.87 -12.91 -17.97
CA GLU A 562 -19.59 -11.65 -18.19
C GLU A 562 -19.33 -10.66 -17.04
N LEU A 563 -18.68 -9.53 -17.35
CA LEU A 563 -18.49 -8.41 -16.44
C LEU A 563 -19.71 -7.49 -16.47
N THR A 564 -20.65 -7.70 -15.55
CA THR A 564 -21.87 -6.88 -15.42
C THR A 564 -21.67 -5.60 -14.61
N LYS A 565 -20.62 -5.57 -13.77
CA LYS A 565 -20.11 -4.42 -13.03
C LYS A 565 -18.64 -4.69 -12.63
N PRO A 566 -17.79 -3.67 -12.48
CA PRO A 566 -16.45 -3.86 -11.92
C PRO A 566 -16.53 -4.27 -10.43
N ASP A 567 -15.52 -5.01 -9.98
CA ASP A 567 -15.20 -5.27 -8.59
C ASP A 567 -14.85 -3.96 -7.87
N SER A 568 -15.30 -3.77 -6.62
CA SER A 568 -15.13 -2.50 -5.88
C SER A 568 -13.68 -2.14 -5.61
N ARG A 569 -12.77 -3.13 -5.67
CA ARG A 569 -11.33 -2.99 -5.45
C ARG A 569 -10.58 -2.48 -6.68
N GLY A 570 -11.19 -2.43 -7.87
CA GLY A 570 -10.49 -2.08 -9.10
C GLY A 570 -11.41 -1.51 -10.18
N GLY A 571 -11.09 -1.78 -11.45
CA GLY A 571 -11.82 -1.25 -12.59
C GLY A 571 -11.59 0.24 -12.82
N PHE A 572 -10.38 0.74 -12.53
CA PHE A 572 -10.03 2.15 -12.64
C PHE A 572 -10.25 2.72 -14.06
N PHE A 573 -10.22 1.86 -15.08
CA PHE A 573 -10.45 2.20 -16.48
C PHE A 573 -11.64 1.45 -17.10
N TYR A 574 -12.58 0.97 -16.27
CA TYR A 574 -13.80 0.27 -16.74
C TYR A 574 -14.65 1.13 -17.68
N GLU A 575 -14.67 2.45 -17.54
CA GLU A 575 -15.39 3.35 -18.47
C GLU A 575 -14.75 3.42 -19.87
N VAL A 576 -13.49 2.98 -20.01
CA VAL A 576 -12.75 2.94 -21.29
C VAL A 576 -12.83 1.54 -21.91
N PHE A 577 -12.43 0.52 -21.15
CA PHE A 577 -12.26 -0.85 -21.67
C PHE A 577 -13.45 -1.77 -21.40
N GLY A 578 -14.32 -1.44 -20.44
CA GLY A 578 -15.46 -2.27 -20.05
C GLY A 578 -15.04 -3.71 -19.77
N SER A 579 -15.59 -4.65 -20.56
CA SER A 579 -15.27 -6.08 -20.51
C SER A 579 -14.25 -6.55 -21.55
N GLU A 580 -13.59 -5.65 -22.30
CA GLU A 580 -12.51 -6.02 -23.22
C GLU A 580 -11.21 -6.20 -22.43
N ILE A 581 -10.65 -7.40 -22.46
CA ILE A 581 -9.46 -7.77 -21.68
C ILE A 581 -8.19 -7.46 -22.49
N LEU A 582 -7.26 -6.73 -21.86
CA LEU A 582 -5.98 -6.30 -22.44
C LEU A 582 -4.88 -7.35 -22.28
N THR A 583 -5.13 -8.41 -21.51
CA THR A 583 -4.18 -9.45 -21.15
C THR A 583 -4.32 -10.73 -21.99
N ASP A 584 -3.28 -11.56 -22.02
CA ASP A 584 -3.32 -12.88 -22.62
C ASP A 584 -2.36 -13.83 -21.87
N ARG A 585 -2.79 -15.06 -21.58
CA ARG A 585 -2.01 -16.06 -20.84
C ARG A 585 -1.66 -17.24 -21.75
N ARG A 586 -0.44 -17.26 -22.27
CA ARG A 586 0.00 -18.23 -23.28
C ARG A 586 0.86 -19.34 -22.69
N TYR A 587 0.49 -20.59 -22.94
CA TYR A 587 1.35 -21.76 -22.67
C TYR A 587 2.27 -22.02 -23.87
N SER A 588 3.59 -22.05 -23.67
CA SER A 588 4.57 -22.28 -24.74
C SER A 588 5.78 -23.12 -24.30
N PRO A 589 5.61 -24.43 -24.01
CA PRO A 589 6.66 -25.31 -23.49
C PRO A 589 7.66 -25.84 -24.54
N ASP A 590 7.51 -25.50 -25.83
CA ASP A 590 8.48 -25.84 -26.88
C ASP A 590 9.46 -24.69 -27.09
N TYR A 591 10.76 -24.98 -27.04
CA TYR A 591 11.84 -23.99 -27.15
C TYR A 591 11.83 -23.23 -28.49
N ASN A 592 11.55 -23.93 -29.60
CA ASN A 592 11.59 -23.34 -30.94
C ASN A 592 10.41 -22.40 -31.21
N ASN A 593 9.30 -22.59 -30.49
CA ASN A 593 8.14 -21.71 -30.47
C ASN A 593 8.29 -20.60 -29.43
N PHE A 594 8.84 -20.89 -28.25
CA PHE A 594 8.95 -19.96 -27.13
C PHE A 594 9.64 -18.64 -27.51
N GLY A 595 10.82 -18.71 -28.14
CA GLY A 595 11.51 -17.51 -28.64
C GLY A 595 10.70 -16.73 -29.68
N LYS A 596 9.99 -17.42 -30.59
CA LYS A 596 9.13 -16.77 -31.60
C LYS A 596 7.92 -16.08 -30.97
N VAL A 597 7.32 -16.66 -29.93
CA VAL A 597 6.19 -16.07 -29.21
C VAL A 597 6.63 -14.81 -28.48
N ILE A 598 7.75 -14.85 -27.75
CA ILE A 598 8.30 -13.66 -27.08
C ILE A 598 8.63 -12.55 -28.09
N ALA A 599 9.36 -12.87 -29.17
CA ALA A 599 9.69 -11.87 -30.20
C ALA A 599 8.43 -11.21 -30.82
N ASN A 600 7.36 -11.98 -31.05
CA ASN A 600 6.10 -11.43 -31.58
C ASN A 600 5.33 -10.56 -30.57
N ILE A 601 5.47 -10.81 -29.26
CA ILE A 601 4.88 -9.98 -28.20
C ILE A 601 5.64 -8.65 -28.10
N LEU A 602 6.96 -8.72 -27.96
CA LEU A 602 7.82 -7.52 -27.89
C LEU A 602 7.73 -6.67 -29.17
N ALA A 603 7.59 -7.29 -30.34
CA ALA A 603 7.35 -6.62 -31.62
C ALA A 603 6.04 -5.82 -31.69
N LYS A 604 5.02 -6.20 -30.92
CA LYS A 604 3.77 -5.42 -30.78
C LYS A 604 3.90 -4.28 -29.75
N GLY A 605 5.00 -4.24 -28.99
CA GLY A 605 5.16 -3.32 -27.87
C GLY A 605 4.34 -3.72 -26.64
N GLU A 606 4.09 -5.02 -26.46
CA GLU A 606 3.44 -5.63 -25.30
C GLU A 606 4.50 -6.01 -24.24
N ILE A 607 4.15 -6.04 -22.94
CA ILE A 607 5.02 -6.48 -21.83
C ILE A 607 4.72 -7.93 -21.42
N ILE A 608 5.69 -8.62 -20.79
CA ILE A 608 5.62 -10.03 -20.39
C ILE A 608 5.94 -10.22 -18.90
N GLY A 609 5.03 -10.85 -18.16
CA GLY A 609 5.38 -11.66 -16.98
C GLY A 609 5.68 -13.11 -17.41
N LEU A 610 6.72 -13.72 -16.85
CA LEU A 610 7.22 -15.05 -17.24
C LEU A 610 7.16 -16.02 -16.05
N GLU A 611 6.41 -17.12 -16.19
CA GLU A 611 6.46 -18.21 -15.20
C GLU A 611 7.54 -19.24 -15.51
N HIS A 612 8.20 -19.69 -14.45
CA HIS A 612 9.09 -20.84 -14.47
C HIS A 612 8.84 -21.78 -13.28
N GLN A 613 9.42 -22.98 -13.34
CA GLN A 613 9.30 -23.94 -12.23
C GLN A 613 10.31 -23.58 -11.13
N THR A 614 9.97 -23.80 -9.85
CA THR A 614 10.98 -23.77 -8.78
C THR A 614 11.55 -25.16 -8.52
N ALA A 615 12.55 -25.25 -7.64
CA ALA A 615 13.18 -26.53 -7.29
C ALA A 615 12.24 -27.51 -6.56
N ALA A 616 11.17 -27.00 -5.92
CA ALA A 616 10.14 -27.83 -5.32
C ALA A 616 9.13 -28.31 -6.36
N LYS A 617 8.61 -29.53 -6.15
CA LYS A 617 7.70 -30.18 -7.10
C LYS A 617 6.31 -29.54 -6.98
N TYR A 618 5.75 -29.13 -8.11
CA TYR A 618 4.42 -28.47 -8.23
C TYR A 618 4.33 -27.02 -7.74
N THR A 619 5.46 -26.32 -7.57
CA THR A 619 5.48 -24.87 -7.27
C THR A 619 6.06 -24.07 -8.44
N SER A 620 5.38 -22.99 -8.81
CA SER A 620 5.81 -21.99 -9.79
C SER A 620 6.46 -20.78 -9.13
N HIS A 621 7.16 -19.99 -9.93
CA HIS A 621 7.55 -18.61 -9.63
C HIS A 621 7.36 -17.77 -10.89
N ILE A 622 7.18 -16.45 -10.74
CA ILE A 622 6.91 -15.53 -11.84
C ILE A 622 7.76 -14.27 -11.69
N VAL A 623 8.37 -13.86 -12.80
CA VAL A 623 9.30 -12.72 -12.91
C VAL A 623 8.87 -11.78 -14.03
N THR A 624 9.33 -10.53 -14.03
CA THR A 624 9.01 -9.58 -15.11
C THR A 624 10.06 -9.67 -16.19
N LEU A 625 9.69 -9.91 -17.45
CA LEU A 625 10.63 -9.98 -18.57
C LEU A 625 10.68 -8.62 -19.28
N TRP A 626 11.86 -8.00 -19.23
CA TRP A 626 12.15 -6.71 -19.87
C TRP A 626 12.80 -6.85 -21.24
N GLY A 627 13.41 -8.00 -21.53
CA GLY A 627 13.95 -8.28 -22.87
C GLY A 627 14.33 -9.73 -23.10
N ALA A 628 14.60 -10.07 -24.37
CA ALA A 628 15.04 -11.39 -24.81
C ALA A 628 16.20 -11.28 -25.82
N GLU A 629 17.23 -12.08 -25.59
CA GLU A 629 18.47 -12.16 -26.36
C GLU A 629 18.38 -13.29 -27.39
N TYR A 630 18.79 -13.02 -28.64
CA TYR A 630 18.80 -13.96 -29.75
C TYR A 630 20.18 -14.03 -30.40
N ASP A 631 20.50 -15.19 -30.96
CA ASP A 631 21.61 -15.37 -31.89
C ASP A 631 21.25 -14.97 -33.35
N GLU A 632 22.24 -15.02 -34.23
CA GLU A 632 22.11 -14.75 -35.67
C GLU A 632 21.07 -15.65 -36.35
N GLN A 633 20.89 -16.88 -35.86
CA GLN A 633 19.92 -17.85 -36.39
C GLN A 633 18.49 -17.55 -35.91
N GLY A 634 18.34 -16.69 -34.89
CA GLY A 634 17.06 -16.32 -34.29
C GLY A 634 16.59 -17.29 -33.20
N LEU A 635 17.49 -18.09 -32.62
CA LEU A 635 17.19 -18.88 -31.43
C LEU A 635 17.38 -18.01 -30.17
N ILE A 636 16.53 -18.21 -29.17
CA ILE A 636 16.59 -17.45 -27.90
C ILE A 636 17.72 -17.99 -27.01
N THR A 637 18.71 -17.15 -26.72
CA THR A 637 19.92 -17.48 -25.95
C THR A 637 19.92 -16.92 -24.54
N GLY A 638 19.09 -15.92 -24.27
CA GLY A 638 18.97 -15.30 -22.95
C GLY A 638 17.68 -14.49 -22.76
N ILE A 639 17.41 -14.14 -21.51
CA ILE A 639 16.35 -13.20 -21.12
C ILE A 639 16.87 -12.23 -20.07
N TYR A 640 16.25 -11.05 -20.03
CA TYR A 640 16.51 -9.98 -19.07
C TYR A 640 15.26 -9.79 -18.22
N ILE A 641 15.40 -9.89 -16.90
CA ILE A 641 14.28 -9.91 -15.96
C ILE A 641 14.50 -8.98 -14.77
N SER A 642 13.42 -8.62 -14.09
CA SER A 642 13.43 -8.25 -12.66
C SER A 642 12.64 -9.27 -11.85
N ASP A 643 13.16 -9.64 -10.68
CA ASP A 643 12.61 -10.68 -9.81
C ASP A 643 12.40 -10.14 -8.39
N SER A 644 11.15 -10.25 -7.93
CA SER A 644 10.72 -9.75 -6.62
C SER A 644 11.30 -10.46 -5.39
N ASP A 645 12.04 -11.56 -5.59
CA ASP A 645 12.78 -12.27 -4.53
C ASP A 645 14.25 -11.80 -4.38
N ASP A 646 14.68 -10.78 -5.14
CA ASP A 646 16.05 -10.26 -5.15
C ASP A 646 16.38 -9.34 -3.96
N GLN A 647 15.39 -8.98 -3.13
CA GLN A 647 15.48 -7.91 -2.12
C GLN A 647 16.62 -8.09 -1.09
N ASN A 648 17.08 -9.33 -0.89
CA ASN A 648 18.11 -9.70 0.09
C ASN A 648 19.50 -9.95 -0.55
N GLU A 649 19.70 -9.75 -1.86
CA GLU A 649 20.99 -10.02 -2.53
C GLU A 649 22.10 -8.96 -2.27
N GLY A 650 21.85 -7.97 -1.42
CA GLY A 650 22.87 -7.09 -0.84
C GLY A 650 23.07 -5.77 -1.60
N ARG A 651 24.06 -5.71 -2.50
CA ARG A 651 24.21 -4.53 -3.40
C ARG A 651 22.97 -4.43 -4.27
N ASN A 652 22.47 -3.21 -4.51
CA ASN A 652 21.46 -2.89 -5.53
C ASN A 652 21.51 -3.86 -6.73
N VAL A 653 20.53 -4.78 -6.79
CA VAL A 653 20.25 -5.64 -7.93
C VAL A 653 18.98 -5.08 -8.56
N GLY A 654 18.95 -4.90 -9.88
CA GLY A 654 17.73 -4.57 -10.61
C GLY A 654 17.46 -5.57 -11.72
N MET A 655 18.23 -5.49 -12.81
CA MET A 655 18.01 -6.36 -13.96
C MET A 655 18.98 -7.55 -13.96
N LYS A 656 18.45 -8.77 -13.97
CA LYS A 656 19.21 -10.03 -14.12
C LYS A 656 19.16 -10.54 -15.55
N ARG A 657 20.27 -11.06 -16.08
CA ARG A 657 20.35 -11.76 -17.38
C ARG A 657 20.62 -13.25 -17.19
N TYR A 658 19.64 -14.09 -17.53
CA TYR A 658 19.76 -15.55 -17.50
C TYR A 658 19.95 -16.15 -18.90
N ASN A 659 20.70 -17.25 -19.02
CA ASN A 659 20.75 -18.02 -20.27
C ASN A 659 19.43 -18.76 -20.47
N VAL A 660 18.89 -18.77 -21.69
CA VAL A 660 17.82 -19.71 -22.09
C VAL A 660 18.44 -20.86 -22.90
N ARG A 661 18.02 -22.09 -22.62
CA ARG A 661 18.55 -23.31 -23.26
C ARG A 661 17.43 -24.23 -23.71
N ASN A 662 17.67 -24.95 -24.80
CA ASN A 662 16.88 -26.11 -25.19
C ASN A 662 17.36 -27.34 -24.40
N VAL A 663 16.51 -27.89 -23.54
CA VAL A 663 16.77 -29.14 -22.82
C VAL A 663 15.63 -30.11 -23.11
N ASN A 664 15.90 -31.10 -23.98
CA ASN A 664 14.93 -32.09 -24.46
C ASN A 664 13.66 -31.45 -25.07
N GLY A 665 13.83 -30.39 -25.86
CA GLY A 665 12.75 -29.64 -26.51
C GLY A 665 12.15 -28.51 -25.67
N LYS A 666 12.39 -28.50 -24.36
CA LYS A 666 11.84 -27.51 -23.42
C LYS A 666 12.77 -26.31 -23.25
N PRO A 667 12.24 -25.07 -23.16
CA PRO A 667 13.02 -23.90 -22.77
C PRO A 667 13.32 -23.92 -21.27
N LYS A 668 14.59 -23.67 -20.91
CA LYS A 668 15.03 -23.56 -19.51
C LYS A 668 15.88 -22.32 -19.25
N ILE A 669 15.66 -21.65 -18.12
CA ILE A 669 16.59 -20.63 -17.58
C ILE A 669 17.66 -21.24 -16.68
N SER A 670 18.90 -20.77 -16.80
CA SER A 670 20.02 -21.29 -15.99
C SER A 670 21.21 -20.32 -15.92
N SER A 671 21.70 -20.04 -14.72
CA SER A 671 23.03 -19.44 -14.48
C SER A 671 24.16 -20.48 -14.33
N ASN A 672 23.85 -21.76 -14.12
CA ASN A 672 24.91 -22.80 -14.12
C ASN A 672 25.52 -22.90 -15.52
N VAL A 673 26.82 -22.60 -15.67
CA VAL A 673 27.51 -22.59 -16.97
C VAL A 673 28.13 -23.94 -17.35
N VAL A 674 28.26 -24.88 -16.40
CA VAL A 674 28.85 -26.20 -16.61
C VAL A 674 27.79 -27.22 -17.05
N ASN A 675 26.84 -27.52 -16.16
CA ASN A 675 25.74 -28.43 -16.41
C ASN A 675 24.67 -27.79 -17.31
N LYS A 676 24.78 -28.05 -18.62
CA LYS A 676 23.85 -27.50 -19.63
C LYS A 676 22.39 -27.96 -19.45
N ASN A 677 22.14 -29.07 -18.74
CA ASN A 677 20.79 -29.61 -18.48
C ASN A 677 20.13 -29.02 -17.21
N ALA A 678 20.92 -28.40 -16.33
CA ALA A 678 20.44 -27.71 -15.14
C ALA A 678 19.68 -26.43 -15.50
N GLY A 679 18.69 -26.08 -14.68
CA GLY A 679 17.84 -24.91 -14.89
C GLY A 679 16.36 -25.22 -14.74
N SER A 680 15.58 -24.15 -14.60
CA SER A 680 14.12 -24.18 -14.42
C SER A 680 13.40 -24.12 -15.76
N GLU A 681 12.38 -24.96 -15.94
CA GLU A 681 11.55 -24.95 -17.15
C GLU A 681 10.67 -23.70 -17.21
N LEU A 682 10.61 -23.05 -18.38
CA LEU A 682 9.72 -21.93 -18.70
C LEU A 682 8.45 -22.47 -19.38
N TYR A 683 7.28 -21.89 -19.10
CA TYR A 683 6.04 -22.41 -19.69
C TYR A 683 4.88 -21.42 -19.88
N TYR A 684 4.54 -20.56 -18.91
CA TYR A 684 3.49 -19.55 -19.09
C TYR A 684 4.05 -18.15 -19.33
N LEU A 685 3.41 -17.41 -20.23
CA LEU A 685 3.64 -16.00 -20.52
C LEU A 685 2.37 -15.22 -20.21
N HIS A 686 2.49 -14.19 -19.39
CA HIS A 686 1.43 -13.26 -19.02
C HIS A 686 1.66 -11.97 -19.78
N VAL A 687 0.86 -11.73 -20.82
CA VAL A 687 1.00 -10.58 -21.72
C VAL A 687 0.09 -9.46 -21.25
N LEU A 688 0.55 -8.21 -21.37
CA LEU A 688 -0.31 -7.01 -21.26
C LEU A 688 -0.07 -6.09 -22.46
N SER A 689 -1.17 -5.70 -23.11
CA SER A 689 -1.18 -4.81 -24.27
C SER A 689 -1.52 -3.36 -23.89
N LEU A 690 -1.04 -2.39 -24.67
CA LEU A 690 -1.27 -0.96 -24.42
C LEU A 690 -2.67 -0.47 -24.83
N ALA A 691 -3.34 -1.18 -25.74
CA ALA A 691 -4.71 -0.90 -26.22
C ALA A 691 -5.00 0.57 -26.62
N LYS A 692 -4.02 1.27 -27.22
CA LYS A 692 -4.13 2.69 -27.60
C LYS A 692 -5.34 3.01 -28.49
N ASP A 693 -5.70 2.11 -29.40
CA ASP A 693 -6.88 2.24 -30.26
C ASP A 693 -8.19 2.40 -29.46
N ARG A 694 -8.32 1.74 -28.30
CA ARG A 694 -9.51 1.85 -27.42
C ARG A 694 -9.54 3.15 -26.61
N TRP A 695 -8.38 3.69 -26.26
CA TRP A 695 -8.32 5.04 -25.70
C TRP A 695 -8.84 6.07 -26.72
N GLU A 696 -8.41 5.98 -27.98
CA GLU A 696 -8.90 6.89 -29.02
C GLU A 696 -10.40 6.72 -29.32
N GLU A 697 -10.90 5.48 -29.44
CA GLU A 697 -12.34 5.21 -29.59
C GLU A 697 -13.16 5.79 -28.44
N TYR A 698 -12.70 5.63 -27.19
CA TYR A 698 -13.34 6.20 -26.01
C TYR A 698 -13.41 7.73 -26.11
N PHE A 699 -12.29 8.41 -26.38
CA PHE A 699 -12.27 9.88 -26.43
C PHE A 699 -13.07 10.44 -27.61
N GLN A 700 -12.97 9.84 -28.81
CA GLN A 700 -13.77 10.23 -29.97
C GLN A 700 -15.28 10.13 -29.70
N ALA A 701 -15.72 9.04 -29.05
CA ALA A 701 -17.12 8.85 -28.67
C ALA A 701 -17.63 9.87 -27.64
N GLN A 702 -16.76 10.49 -26.84
CA GLN A 702 -17.13 11.61 -25.97
C GLN A 702 -17.32 12.90 -26.78
N THR A 703 -16.38 13.24 -27.67
CA THR A 703 -16.48 14.45 -28.52
C THR A 703 -17.75 14.47 -29.37
N THR A 704 -18.08 13.36 -30.06
CA THR A 704 -19.32 13.28 -30.84
C THR A 704 -20.58 13.36 -29.97
N ALA A 705 -20.54 12.90 -28.72
CA ALA A 705 -21.67 13.03 -27.80
C ALA A 705 -21.88 14.48 -27.31
N GLU A 706 -20.79 15.24 -27.14
CA GLU A 706 -20.83 16.66 -26.76
C GLU A 706 -21.33 17.52 -27.95
N GLU A 707 -20.83 17.29 -29.17
CA GLU A 707 -21.31 17.97 -30.39
C GLU A 707 -22.82 17.77 -30.63
N VAL A 708 -23.33 16.54 -30.44
CA VAL A 708 -24.75 16.20 -30.60
C VAL A 708 -25.63 16.73 -29.45
N SER A 709 -25.03 17.22 -28.35
CA SER A 709 -25.76 17.78 -27.20
C SER A 709 -26.04 19.28 -27.29
N LEU A 710 -25.42 19.98 -28.25
CA LEU A 710 -25.65 21.41 -28.48
C LEU A 710 -27.02 21.63 -29.18
N PRO A 711 -27.88 22.55 -28.69
CA PRO A 711 -29.20 22.75 -29.26
C PRO A 711 -29.14 23.41 -30.65
N GLU A 712 -29.86 22.81 -31.60
CA GLU A 712 -30.06 23.36 -32.94
C GLU A 712 -30.81 24.71 -32.85
N ASN A 713 -30.12 25.78 -33.23
CA ASN A 713 -30.52 27.15 -32.89
C ASN A 713 -31.62 27.66 -33.83
N GLN A 714 -32.82 27.93 -33.31
CA GLN A 714 -33.98 28.35 -34.13
C GLN A 714 -33.96 29.85 -34.47
N ASP A 715 -34.64 30.19 -35.57
CA ASP A 715 -34.46 31.42 -36.33
C ASP A 715 -34.92 32.74 -35.66
N MET A 716 -34.14 33.79 -35.93
CA MET A 716 -34.55 35.14 -36.37
C MET A 716 -35.91 35.71 -35.91
N GLU A 717 -35.89 36.79 -35.12
CA GLU A 717 -36.37 38.13 -35.57
C GLU A 717 -36.08 39.24 -34.52
N GLY A 718 -35.71 40.44 -34.98
CA GLY A 718 -35.46 41.63 -34.15
C GLY A 718 -34.30 42.49 -34.67
N LYS A 719 -34.55 43.78 -34.98
CA LYS A 719 -33.59 44.69 -35.66
C LYS A 719 -33.18 45.88 -34.79
N GLU A 720 -32.17 46.60 -35.31
CA GLU A 720 -31.73 47.98 -34.98
C GLU A 720 -30.66 48.11 -33.88
N LEU A 721 -29.61 48.96 -34.02
CA LEU A 721 -29.12 49.79 -35.14
C LEU A 721 -27.67 50.27 -34.84
N ILE A 722 -26.84 50.53 -35.87
CA ILE A 722 -25.60 51.38 -35.85
C ILE A 722 -24.44 50.83 -34.97
N GLU A 723 -23.20 50.62 -35.43
CA GLU A 723 -22.45 50.84 -36.69
C GLU A 723 -21.19 49.89 -36.67
N LYS A 724 -20.19 49.84 -37.58
CA LYS A 724 -19.71 50.71 -38.69
C LYS A 724 -18.95 49.88 -39.79
N SER A 725 -18.04 50.56 -40.49
CA SER A 725 -16.96 50.18 -41.42
C SER A 725 -15.97 49.12 -40.91
N GLU A 726 -15.28 48.32 -41.74
CA GLU A 726 -15.30 48.21 -43.22
C GLU A 726 -14.81 46.83 -43.72
N LEU A 727 -15.00 46.58 -45.03
CA LEU A 727 -14.65 45.39 -45.83
C LEU A 727 -13.23 45.53 -46.47
N PRO A 728 -12.73 44.65 -47.38
CA PRO A 728 -13.28 43.38 -47.92
C PRO A 728 -12.29 42.17 -48.02
N GLU A 729 -12.87 40.96 -48.17
CA GLU A 729 -12.58 39.88 -49.16
C GLU A 729 -11.18 39.25 -49.37
N ASN A 730 -11.01 38.03 -49.94
CA ASN A 730 -11.83 36.79 -50.07
C ASN A 730 -10.98 35.72 -50.85
N SER A 731 -11.37 34.43 -50.81
CA SER A 731 -11.30 33.41 -51.91
C SER A 731 -9.98 33.08 -52.65
N GLU A 732 -9.75 31.90 -53.24
CA GLU A 732 -10.34 30.54 -53.20
C GLU A 732 -9.41 29.57 -53.98
N SER A 733 -9.66 28.25 -53.88
CA SER A 733 -9.18 27.16 -54.77
C SER A 733 -7.67 26.81 -54.71
N ALA A 734 -7.18 25.56 -54.66
CA ALA A 734 -7.64 24.18 -54.96
C ALA A 734 -7.10 23.59 -56.29
N LYS A 735 -6.89 22.25 -56.31
CA LYS A 735 -6.23 21.39 -57.33
C LYS A 735 -4.69 21.35 -57.22
N SER A 736 -4.01 20.23 -57.50
CA SER A 736 -4.46 18.84 -57.74
C SER A 736 -3.30 17.85 -57.54
N ASP A 737 -3.63 16.56 -57.51
CA ASP A 737 -2.74 15.42 -57.24
C ASP A 737 -1.68 15.11 -58.31
N SER A 738 -0.76 14.20 -57.94
CA SER A 738 -0.30 13.01 -58.70
C SER A 738 1.20 12.86 -59.05
N GLU A 739 1.70 11.68 -58.64
CA GLU A 739 2.67 10.77 -59.29
C GLU A 739 4.07 11.24 -59.77
N ALA A 740 5.06 11.02 -58.88
CA ALA A 740 6.06 9.94 -59.00
C ALA A 740 7.01 9.81 -60.23
N ALA A 741 8.32 9.75 -59.90
CA ALA A 741 9.26 8.65 -60.21
C ALA A 741 10.55 8.94 -61.04
N LYS A 742 11.69 8.52 -60.44
CA LYS A 742 12.91 7.90 -61.02
C LYS A 742 13.97 8.74 -61.77
N MET A 743 15.22 8.42 -61.39
CA MET A 743 16.46 8.41 -62.20
C MET A 743 17.01 9.79 -62.64
N GLU A 744 18.32 10.02 -62.79
CA GLU A 744 19.52 9.19 -62.56
C GLU A 744 20.73 10.09 -62.19
N ALA A 745 21.86 9.52 -61.75
CA ALA A 745 23.11 10.26 -61.53
C ALA A 745 23.93 10.43 -62.84
N PRO A 746 24.93 11.32 -62.87
CA PRO A 746 26.31 10.84 -62.69
C PRO A 746 27.25 11.81 -61.92
N ASP A 747 28.49 11.35 -61.71
CA ASP A 747 29.57 12.00 -60.93
C ASP A 747 30.13 13.30 -61.55
N GLN A 748 30.92 14.07 -60.75
CA GLN A 748 32.38 14.21 -60.94
C GLN A 748 33.08 14.91 -59.75
N ASP A 749 33.98 14.15 -59.15
CA ASP A 749 35.04 14.41 -58.15
C ASP A 749 35.94 15.66 -58.35
N ILE A 750 36.25 16.41 -57.27
CA ILE A 750 37.48 17.22 -57.07
C ILE A 750 37.79 17.32 -55.54
N SER A 751 39.08 17.53 -55.17
CA SER A 751 39.66 17.28 -53.84
C SER A 751 40.33 18.48 -53.11
N GLU A 752 40.78 18.20 -51.87
CA GLU A 752 41.86 18.85 -51.08
C GLU A 752 41.60 20.00 -50.07
N GLU A 753 42.61 20.19 -49.19
CA GLU A 753 42.60 20.71 -47.82
C GLU A 753 42.53 22.25 -47.64
N ALA A 754 42.10 22.73 -46.46
CA ALA A 754 42.84 23.75 -45.67
C ALA A 754 42.32 23.91 -44.21
N LYS A 755 43.11 24.59 -43.36
CA LYS A 755 43.00 24.64 -41.89
C LYS A 755 42.41 25.95 -41.31
N ALA A 756 41.60 25.80 -40.26
CA ALA A 756 41.57 26.58 -38.99
C ALA A 756 41.11 28.06 -38.90
N ALA A 757 40.52 28.37 -37.72
CA ALA A 757 40.39 29.64 -36.98
C ALA A 757 39.39 30.76 -37.43
N VAL A 758 38.28 30.91 -36.68
CA VAL A 758 38.02 31.98 -35.65
C VAL A 758 38.67 33.37 -35.88
N PRO A 759 38.00 34.56 -35.64
CA PRO A 759 36.74 34.85 -34.91
C PRO A 759 35.74 35.85 -35.60
N THR A 760 34.66 36.22 -34.88
CA THR A 760 34.06 37.58 -34.64
C THR A 760 32.54 37.76 -34.82
N SER A 761 31.93 38.47 -33.85
CA SER A 761 30.55 39.04 -33.83
C SER A 761 30.58 40.53 -34.31
N PRO A 762 29.51 41.38 -34.35
CA PRO A 762 28.48 41.56 -33.28
C PRO A 762 27.06 42.15 -33.65
N THR A 763 26.24 42.35 -32.58
CA THR A 763 25.26 43.47 -32.36
C THR A 763 23.77 43.38 -32.82
N GLN A 764 22.88 43.12 -31.84
CA GLN A 764 21.55 43.76 -31.51
C GLN A 764 20.39 43.79 -32.58
N GLU A 765 19.09 43.98 -32.26
CA GLU A 765 18.38 44.65 -31.14
C GLU A 765 17.11 43.94 -30.57
N ILE A 766 16.80 44.28 -29.30
CA ILE A 766 15.59 44.19 -28.42
C ILE A 766 14.19 43.73 -28.95
N GLY A 767 13.30 43.16 -28.11
CA GLY A 767 13.41 42.81 -26.67
C GLY A 767 12.08 42.45 -25.95
N GLU A 768 12.16 42.09 -24.65
CA GLU A 768 11.10 41.95 -23.61
C GLU A 768 10.04 40.81 -23.78
N GLU A 769 9.52 40.12 -22.73
CA GLU A 769 9.74 40.20 -21.27
C GLU A 769 9.63 38.82 -20.54
N THR A 770 9.79 38.82 -19.20
CA THR A 770 9.98 37.75 -18.19
C THR A 770 8.83 36.68 -18.08
N ILE A 771 8.95 35.51 -17.40
CA ILE A 771 9.53 35.17 -16.08
C ILE A 771 10.23 33.79 -16.06
N GLU A 772 11.30 33.67 -15.25
CA GLU A 772 12.14 32.47 -15.07
C GLU A 772 11.76 31.60 -13.86
N VAL A 773 12.20 30.34 -13.89
CA VAL A 773 12.41 29.46 -12.72
C VAL A 773 13.80 28.84 -12.86
N ILE A 774 14.73 29.12 -11.93
CA ILE A 774 16.06 28.49 -11.90
C ILE A 774 16.45 28.14 -10.45
N GLU A 775 17.03 26.94 -10.32
CA GLU A 775 17.66 26.35 -9.14
C GLU A 775 19.14 26.08 -9.49
N ALA A 776 20.12 26.56 -8.70
CA ALA A 776 21.53 26.17 -8.87
C ALA A 776 22.46 26.51 -7.68
N ALA A 777 23.07 25.45 -7.12
CA ALA A 777 24.48 25.25 -6.72
C ALA A 777 25.38 26.33 -6.05
N ASP A 778 26.08 25.84 -5.02
CA ASP A 778 27.40 26.24 -4.42
C ASP A 778 28.56 26.13 -5.50
N PRO A 779 29.83 26.59 -5.33
CA PRO A 779 30.53 26.73 -4.03
C PRO A 779 31.60 27.82 -3.77
N SER A 780 31.75 28.13 -2.46
CA SER A 780 33.00 28.43 -1.71
C SER A 780 33.82 29.72 -1.95
N ILE A 781 34.14 30.46 -0.87
CA ILE A 781 35.50 30.70 -0.31
C ILE A 781 35.50 31.76 0.82
N SER A 782 36.45 31.61 1.77
CA SER A 782 36.95 32.56 2.78
C SER A 782 36.12 32.87 4.05
N GLU A 783 36.85 32.93 5.16
CA GLU A 783 36.42 33.35 6.49
C GLU A 783 36.65 34.86 6.67
N ASP A 784 35.81 35.54 7.46
CA ASP A 784 36.27 36.67 8.28
C ASP A 784 35.39 36.79 9.55
N SER A 785 35.88 37.46 10.60
CA SER A 785 35.45 37.21 11.99
C SER A 785 34.95 38.43 12.79
N VAL A 786 34.46 38.16 14.03
CA VAL A 786 34.30 39.10 15.18
C VAL A 786 33.03 40.00 15.17
N PRO A 787 32.32 40.23 16.32
CA PRO A 787 32.17 39.45 17.57
C PRO A 787 30.70 39.17 18.00
N ILE A 788 30.52 38.38 19.06
CA ILE A 788 29.27 38.31 19.86
C ILE A 788 29.51 39.04 21.20
N SER A 789 28.50 39.74 21.74
CA SER A 789 28.62 40.49 23.00
C SER A 789 28.35 39.62 24.25
N GLU A 790 29.03 39.94 25.36
CA GLU A 790 29.05 39.19 26.64
C GLU A 790 27.71 39.14 27.44
N LYS A 791 26.55 39.35 26.79
CA LYS A 791 25.25 39.51 27.47
C LYS A 791 24.29 38.32 27.34
N ASP A 792 24.60 37.36 26.47
CA ASP A 792 23.77 36.17 26.24
C ASP A 792 24.28 34.92 26.99
N THR A 793 25.51 34.94 27.49
CA THR A 793 26.11 33.87 28.30
C THR A 793 25.44 33.72 29.67
N GLU A 794 25.27 34.81 30.45
CA GLU A 794 24.68 34.73 31.81
C GLU A 794 23.29 34.08 31.84
N LYS A 795 22.47 34.31 30.81
CA LYS A 795 21.13 33.69 30.70
C LYS A 795 21.17 32.18 30.46
N THR A 796 22.22 31.69 29.81
CA THR A 796 22.35 30.28 29.46
C THR A 796 22.85 29.46 30.66
N GLU A 797 23.72 30.05 31.49
CA GLU A 797 24.24 29.41 32.70
C GLU A 797 23.20 29.30 33.84
N GLN A 798 22.36 30.33 34.04
CA GLN A 798 21.28 30.26 35.05
C GLN A 798 20.28 29.14 34.74
N LEU A 799 19.90 28.97 33.47
CA LEU A 799 18.97 27.93 33.05
C LEU A 799 19.53 26.50 33.24
N ALA A 800 20.84 26.32 33.09
CA ALA A 800 21.51 25.03 33.32
C ALA A 800 21.54 24.62 34.81
N GLN A 801 21.72 25.58 35.72
CA GLN A 801 21.70 25.31 37.16
C GLN A 801 20.30 24.97 37.68
N GLU A 802 19.27 25.66 37.18
CA GLU A 802 17.87 25.42 37.61
C GLU A 802 17.32 24.07 37.14
N ILE A 803 17.77 23.56 35.98
CA ILE A 803 17.44 22.20 35.50
C ILE A 803 18.14 21.12 36.35
N THR A 804 19.38 21.36 36.77
CA THR A 804 20.15 20.38 37.57
C THR A 804 19.50 20.18 38.96
N ALA A 805 18.97 21.25 39.56
CA ALA A 805 18.33 21.21 40.88
C ALA A 805 16.92 20.56 40.92
N GLN A 806 16.40 20.05 39.80
CA GLN A 806 15.14 19.28 39.74
C GLN A 806 15.35 17.78 39.47
N THR A 807 16.59 17.27 39.55
CA THR A 807 16.92 15.88 39.20
C THR A 807 17.74 15.14 40.29
N GLU A 808 17.68 15.62 41.54
CA GLU A 808 18.15 14.92 42.77
C GLU A 808 16.99 14.71 43.75
#